data_AF-A0A093W3G8-F1
#
_entry.id   AF-A0A093W3G8-F1
#
_cell.length_a   1.000
_cell.length_b   1.000
_cell.length_c   1.000
_cell.angle_alpha   90.00
_cell.angle_beta   90.00
_cell.angle_gamma   90.00
#
_symmetry.space_group_name_H-M   'P 1'
#
loop_
_entity.id
_entity.type
_entity.pdbx_description
1 polymer ?
#
loop_
_entity_poly.entity_id
_entity_poly.type
_entity_poly.pdbx_seq_one_letter_code
_entity_poly.pdbx_strand_id
1 'polypeptide(L)'
;METANDAPSTTLEGQHEADAQNSRTQQPQQSPDSQEDDAEEVRPPLPPRPETIDLLNEGIAFRTSTARPNLQSHATTALSLTDITGQTNADGRDGFVAGFGRTLLGRGLRAKASLSQLNSARGSEAGDTASVLSFAPNSEEGQDESLFGEFANETNAQDISGNIEVLGYDEYPQDGNEYEFVEEFEPIGELDEDGQNEESLLQKWKEKRKHYLILSAAGKPIYTRHGDSGLVSGYIGIIQTIISFYQDADDTLRSFSAGDTKIVILSKTPLYLVAISRLLESESHLRLQLDALYMQILSTLTLPALNHLFSIRPSTDLKRPLQGTETLLSSLADSFTKGSPTTLLSALECLKLRKAHRQVINNILLRNRAEKLLYGLVAAGGRLVSVVRPKKHSLHPGDLQLLFNMIFEADGVKAGGGESWIPVCLPGFNSSGYLYMYVSFIDLNDESGGVIMNDDTPKDESVAIVLISADKESFFQLQEMRNKLVGQMRKSGSLNIMKESIKKGRPSPTDIVPDTVLRHFLYKSKAHVQFVMSAYAPDFTSLTRHRRLISTYNSLHESVHARNTHVKIHYGTSKSASVFAWVTPIFELYCVAGPDATRTPISQGANKIRQWVQKEEERLFIIGGASHFMVQNMSESQSGKHHLLIGVPSSTKEYAYLANCFENIYQKHREMLEKDTTSQESPYIIFTGVDKETFSRDFGEGGNHCDSYIPSLGLVLVDMITPRHERAHRHLDRIIQWHINEFANGIDDGLEYTGQASRTSEDREKRPDTSYQPADLPARRSDQWPSLVIEAGWSETRVQLERDARWWIDASNGDVKGVITAAVQRGSWSIILEYWHFVPSPLRSDPGKQVIKLTHHTTISQANRDSPIQASNVPFIIPFEDLYLRGANTNTKECDIVISREELELYAMRVWKGSY
;
A
#
# COMPACT_ATOMS: atom_id res chain seq x y z
N MET A 1 55.26 71.97 -10.32
CA MET A 1 54.63 73.30 -10.13
C MET A 1 53.23 73.06 -9.58
N GLU A 2 52.86 73.91 -8.62
CA GLU A 2 51.52 74.44 -8.25
C GLU A 2 50.26 73.83 -8.92
N THR A 3 49.12 73.64 -8.25
CA THR A 3 48.65 74.01 -6.87
C THR A 3 47.50 73.05 -6.45
N ALA A 4 47.33 72.66 -5.17
CA ALA A 4 46.46 73.25 -4.11
C ALA A 4 44.95 73.34 -4.46
N ASN A 5 43.95 73.18 -3.57
CA ASN A 5 43.82 72.81 -2.13
C ASN A 5 42.30 72.48 -1.89
N ASP A 6 41.73 72.00 -0.77
CA ASP A 6 42.08 71.60 0.62
C ASP A 6 41.14 70.38 0.99
N ALA A 7 41.12 69.65 2.13
CA ALA A 7 41.36 69.86 3.58
C ALA A 7 40.27 70.67 4.32
N PRO A 8 40.13 70.58 5.68
CA PRO A 8 40.74 69.68 6.68
C PRO A 8 39.82 68.46 6.95
N SER A 9 39.75 67.69 8.05
CA SER A 9 40.41 67.54 9.38
C SER A 9 40.17 66.06 9.84
N THR A 10 40.96 65.28 10.61
CA THR A 10 41.84 65.44 11.81
C THR A 10 41.09 65.64 13.13
N THR A 11 41.37 64.97 14.27
CA THR A 11 42.48 64.08 14.75
C THR A 11 41.91 63.21 15.91
N LEU A 12 42.25 61.92 16.15
CA LEU A 12 43.50 61.24 16.59
C LEU A 12 43.85 61.34 18.10
N GLU A 13 44.62 60.36 18.62
CA GLU A 13 45.06 60.11 20.02
C GLU A 13 43.97 59.59 21.02
N GLY A 14 44.19 58.65 21.95
CA GLY A 14 45.06 57.45 21.92
C GLY A 14 46.21 57.34 22.94
N GLN A 15 46.06 56.62 24.09
CA GLN A 15 47.19 56.02 24.86
C GLN A 15 46.82 55.11 26.06
N HIS A 16 47.81 54.29 26.47
CA HIS A 16 48.13 53.65 27.78
C HIS A 16 47.24 52.62 28.52
N GLU A 17 47.73 51.36 28.48
CA GLU A 17 48.05 50.46 29.62
C GLU A 17 46.95 49.85 30.54
N ALA A 18 47.41 48.92 31.40
CA ALA A 18 46.61 47.95 32.15
C ALA A 18 47.10 47.83 33.61
N ASP A 19 46.23 47.36 34.51
CA ASP A 19 46.60 46.33 35.51
C ASP A 19 45.35 45.66 36.14
N ALA A 20 45.52 44.78 37.14
CA ALA A 20 44.55 43.76 37.53
C ALA A 20 43.92 43.84 38.96
N GLN A 21 42.87 43.02 39.14
CA GLN A 21 42.32 42.44 40.39
C GLN A 21 41.45 43.26 41.39
N ASN A 22 40.29 42.66 41.71
CA ASN A 22 39.59 42.60 43.01
C ASN A 22 39.20 43.88 43.80
N SER A 23 37.89 44.12 44.01
CA SER A 23 37.21 43.87 45.31
C SER A 23 35.74 44.38 45.45
N ARG A 24 34.86 43.49 45.94
CA ARG A 24 33.68 43.68 46.84
C ARG A 24 32.82 44.97 46.80
N THR A 25 31.58 44.82 46.29
CA THR A 25 30.28 45.17 46.91
C THR A 25 30.10 46.45 47.76
N GLN A 26 29.16 47.34 47.35
CA GLN A 26 27.87 47.57 48.06
C GLN A 26 26.87 48.46 47.27
N GLN A 27 25.64 48.57 47.81
CA GLN A 27 24.46 49.36 47.39
C GLN A 27 24.66 50.90 47.57
N PRO A 28 23.78 51.86 47.12
CA PRO A 28 22.30 51.80 47.29
C PRO A 28 21.35 52.63 46.33
N GLN A 29 20.03 52.49 46.59
CA GLN A 29 18.91 53.49 46.72
C GLN A 29 18.98 54.90 46.04
N GLN A 30 17.89 55.62 45.67
CA GLN A 30 16.41 55.37 45.61
C GLN A 30 15.66 56.56 44.93
N SER A 31 14.45 56.32 44.40
CA SER A 31 13.26 57.23 44.42
C SER A 31 13.38 58.63 43.74
N PRO A 32 12.37 59.54 43.75
CA PRO A 32 10.96 59.53 44.25
C PRO A 32 9.90 59.90 43.15
N ASP A 33 8.65 59.43 43.09
CA ASP A 33 7.39 59.66 43.89
C ASP A 33 6.30 60.24 42.96
N SER A 34 4.97 60.17 43.17
CA SER A 34 4.06 59.44 44.11
C SER A 34 2.67 59.27 43.38
N GLN A 35 1.46 59.01 43.91
CA GLN A 35 0.83 58.96 45.26
C GLN A 35 -0.56 58.27 45.22
N GLU A 36 -1.24 58.19 46.38
CA GLU A 36 -2.72 58.16 46.60
C GLU A 36 -3.55 56.85 46.42
N ASP A 37 -3.39 55.98 47.43
CA ASP A 37 -4.39 55.65 48.48
C ASP A 37 -5.67 54.78 48.23
N ASP A 38 -5.53 53.48 48.56
CA ASP A 38 -6.32 52.61 49.49
C ASP A 38 -7.86 52.68 49.68
N ALA A 39 -8.48 51.48 49.59
CA ALA A 39 -9.55 50.97 50.48
C ALA A 39 -9.67 49.42 50.43
N GLU A 40 -9.99 48.75 51.55
CA GLU A 40 -9.96 47.26 51.69
C GLU A 40 -11.33 46.54 51.58
N GLU A 41 -11.36 45.28 51.11
CA GLU A 41 -11.70 44.10 51.96
C GLU A 41 -11.56 42.71 51.26
N VAL A 42 -10.54 41.95 51.70
CA VAL A 42 -10.44 40.48 51.93
C VAL A 42 -11.12 39.45 50.98
N ARG A 43 -10.29 38.53 50.44
CA ARG A 43 -10.57 37.06 50.37
C ARG A 43 -9.31 36.22 50.74
N PRO A 44 -9.47 35.00 51.29
CA PRO A 44 -8.37 34.23 51.92
C PRO A 44 -7.41 33.50 50.95
N PRO A 45 -6.21 33.06 51.43
CA PRO A 45 -5.11 32.58 50.58
C PRO A 45 -5.19 31.10 50.14
N LEU A 46 -4.38 30.76 49.13
CA LEU A 46 -4.21 29.42 48.57
C LEU A 46 -3.13 28.58 49.29
N PRO A 47 -3.35 27.27 49.54
CA PRO A 47 -2.32 26.31 49.94
C PRO A 47 -1.42 25.88 48.76
N PRO A 48 -0.23 25.29 49.01
CA PRO A 48 0.87 25.26 48.03
C PRO A 48 0.84 24.09 47.01
N ARG A 49 1.59 24.29 45.92
CA ARG A 49 1.88 23.34 44.82
C ARG A 49 2.98 22.32 45.23
N PRO A 50 2.75 21.01 45.06
CA PRO A 50 3.80 20.00 44.91
C PRO A 50 4.38 19.96 43.49
N GLU A 51 5.61 19.48 43.34
CA GLU A 51 6.36 19.50 42.07
C GLU A 51 6.08 18.29 41.15
N THR A 52 6.78 18.27 40.01
CA THR A 52 6.69 17.29 38.92
C THR A 52 6.79 15.82 39.36
N ILE A 53 5.98 14.96 38.75
CA ILE A 53 6.11 13.50 38.79
C ILE A 53 6.05 12.97 37.35
N ASP A 54 7.05 12.17 36.96
CA ASP A 54 7.10 11.46 35.69
C ASP A 54 6.03 10.38 35.58
N LEU A 55 5.42 10.23 34.39
CA LEU A 55 4.55 9.10 34.06
C LEU A 55 4.87 8.54 32.66
N LEU A 56 6.02 7.88 32.57
CA LEU A 56 6.39 6.99 31.46
C LEU A 56 6.96 5.66 31.98
N ASN A 57 6.19 4.91 32.79
CA ASN A 57 6.38 3.45 32.85
C ASN A 57 5.21 2.63 33.47
N GLU A 58 5.30 1.32 33.22
CA GLU A 58 4.58 0.18 33.82
C GLU A 58 3.08 -0.06 33.57
N GLY A 59 2.72 -1.35 33.53
CA GLY A 59 1.56 -1.86 34.28
C GLY A 59 0.39 -2.46 33.49
N ILE A 60 0.48 -3.72 33.06
CA ILE A 60 -0.69 -4.46 32.55
C ILE A 60 -1.57 -4.94 33.71
N ALA A 61 -2.86 -4.57 33.70
CA ALA A 61 -3.89 -5.23 34.51
C ALA A 61 -5.20 -5.37 33.71
N PHE A 62 -5.63 -6.61 33.44
CA PHE A 62 -6.90 -6.90 32.76
C PHE A 62 -8.10 -6.71 33.69
N ARG A 63 -9.14 -6.01 33.22
CA ARG A 63 -10.54 -6.29 33.56
C ARG A 63 -11.44 -6.14 32.33
N THR A 64 -12.49 -6.95 32.27
CA THR A 64 -13.37 -7.12 31.12
C THR A 64 -14.59 -6.21 31.17
N SER A 65 -14.99 -5.68 30.02
CA SER A 65 -16.38 -5.31 29.73
C SER A 65 -16.64 -5.43 28.22
N THR A 66 -17.90 -5.69 27.85
CA THR A 66 -18.28 -6.17 26.52
C THR A 66 -19.15 -5.17 25.77
N ALA A 67 -18.61 -4.53 24.73
CA ALA A 67 -19.34 -4.07 23.54
C ALA A 67 -18.37 -3.43 22.53
N ARG A 68 -18.43 -3.84 21.26
CA ARG A 68 -17.91 -3.08 20.11
C ARG A 68 -18.82 -3.30 18.89
N PRO A 69 -19.33 -2.25 18.24
CA PRO A 69 -19.88 -2.36 16.90
C PRO A 69 -18.75 -2.52 15.87
N ASN A 70 -18.97 -3.32 14.83
CA ASN A 70 -18.05 -3.41 13.70
C ASN A 70 -18.27 -2.23 12.74
N LEU A 71 -17.17 -1.61 12.29
CA LEU A 71 -17.14 -0.67 11.17
C LEU A 71 -15.93 -1.02 10.29
N GLN A 72 -16.19 -1.67 9.17
CA GLN A 72 -15.19 -1.95 8.14
C GLN A 72 -15.00 -0.73 7.23
N SER A 73 -13.79 -0.53 6.73
CA SER A 73 -13.50 0.43 5.65
C SER A 73 -12.74 -0.28 4.52
N HIS A 74 -13.36 -0.34 3.33
CA HIS A 74 -12.73 -0.96 2.17
C HIS A 74 -11.64 -0.05 1.59
N ALA A 75 -10.49 -0.64 1.27
CA ALA A 75 -9.44 0.00 0.47
C ALA A 75 -9.53 -0.48 -0.99
N THR A 76 -9.56 0.46 -1.94
CA THR A 76 -9.63 0.15 -3.37
C THR A 76 -8.21 -0.03 -3.94
N THR A 77 -7.80 -1.27 -4.18
CA THR A 77 -6.50 -1.61 -4.76
C THR A 77 -6.54 -1.68 -6.30
N ALA A 78 -6.07 -0.63 -6.96
CA ALA A 78 -5.70 -0.71 -8.38
C ALA A 78 -4.34 -1.41 -8.51
N LEU A 79 -4.31 -2.60 -9.12
CA LEU A 79 -3.09 -3.36 -9.36
C LEU A 79 -2.45 -3.01 -10.71
N SER A 80 -1.13 -3.04 -10.77
CA SER A 80 -0.34 -3.06 -12.01
C SER A 80 0.97 -3.79 -11.72
N LEU A 81 1.06 -5.04 -12.19
CA LEU A 81 2.26 -5.87 -12.14
C LEU A 81 2.58 -6.33 -13.56
N THR A 82 3.84 -6.22 -13.94
CA THR A 82 4.39 -6.78 -15.18
C THR A 82 5.69 -7.50 -14.83
N ASP A 83 5.60 -8.79 -14.55
CA ASP A 83 6.78 -9.63 -14.37
C ASP A 83 7.39 -9.97 -15.73
N ILE A 84 8.73 -9.93 -15.80
CA ILE A 84 9.49 -10.34 -16.98
C ILE A 84 10.49 -11.41 -16.55
N THR A 85 10.11 -12.67 -16.77
CA THR A 85 11.00 -13.82 -16.65
C THR A 85 11.80 -13.97 -17.95
N GLY A 86 13.08 -13.61 -17.92
CA GLY A 86 14.00 -13.89 -19.03
C GLY A 86 14.32 -15.38 -19.09
N GLN A 87 13.96 -16.04 -20.20
CA GLN A 87 14.43 -17.40 -20.51
C GLN A 87 15.46 -17.39 -21.64
N THR A 88 16.40 -18.33 -21.56
CA THR A 88 17.54 -18.47 -22.49
C THR A 88 17.22 -19.46 -23.61
N ASN A 89 17.45 -19.07 -24.86
CA ASN A 89 17.28 -19.95 -26.02
C ASN A 89 18.33 -21.08 -26.06
N ALA A 90 17.92 -22.27 -26.51
CA ALA A 90 18.77 -23.36 -26.98
C ALA A 90 18.06 -24.13 -28.12
N ASP A 91 18.84 -24.74 -29.02
CA ASP A 91 18.40 -25.30 -30.31
C ASP A 91 17.38 -26.46 -30.26
N GLY A 92 16.66 -26.67 -31.37
CA GLY A 92 16.00 -27.96 -31.67
C GLY A 92 15.06 -27.97 -32.89
N ARG A 93 15.44 -28.67 -33.97
CA ARG A 93 14.53 -29.07 -35.08
C ARG A 93 13.62 -30.21 -34.59
N ASP A 94 12.51 -30.61 -35.23
CA ASP A 94 12.04 -30.58 -36.63
C ASP A 94 10.50 -30.37 -36.70
N GLY A 95 9.91 -30.31 -37.91
CA GLY A 95 8.46 -30.11 -38.10
C GLY A 95 7.78 -31.17 -38.97
N PHE A 96 6.44 -31.13 -39.04
CA PHE A 96 5.63 -31.86 -40.03
C PHE A 96 4.34 -31.10 -40.40
N VAL A 97 3.77 -31.41 -41.56
CA VAL A 97 2.62 -30.70 -42.16
C VAL A 97 1.43 -31.64 -42.37
N ALA A 98 0.23 -31.19 -42.03
CA ALA A 98 -1.04 -31.68 -42.59
C ALA A 98 -2.10 -30.57 -42.52
N GLY A 99 -2.95 -30.46 -43.55
CA GLY A 99 -4.02 -29.45 -43.57
C GLY A 99 -5.14 -29.77 -44.56
N PHE A 100 -6.38 -29.54 -44.12
CA PHE A 100 -7.64 -29.58 -44.88
C PHE A 100 -8.61 -28.60 -44.21
N GLY A 101 -9.53 -27.91 -44.87
CA GLY A 101 -9.79 -27.74 -46.30
C GLY A 101 -10.88 -26.67 -46.50
N ARG A 102 -10.83 -25.88 -47.59
CA ARG A 102 -11.79 -24.79 -47.86
C ARG A 102 -13.03 -25.28 -48.62
N THR A 103 -14.22 -24.78 -48.24
CA THR A 103 -15.40 -24.34 -49.04
C THR A 103 -16.62 -24.14 -48.11
N LEU A 104 -17.69 -23.40 -48.42
CA LEU A 104 -18.07 -22.60 -49.60
C LEU A 104 -18.86 -21.34 -49.14
N LEU A 105 -19.20 -20.43 -50.06
CA LEU A 105 -19.80 -19.12 -49.77
C LEU A 105 -21.34 -19.10 -49.83
N GLY A 106 -21.95 -18.29 -48.95
CA GLY A 106 -22.83 -17.21 -49.42
C GLY A 106 -24.35 -17.33 -49.24
N ARG A 107 -24.90 -16.52 -48.32
CA ARG A 107 -26.10 -15.69 -48.56
C ARG A 107 -26.24 -14.63 -47.47
N GLY A 108 -26.53 -13.38 -47.86
CA GLY A 108 -26.86 -12.29 -46.94
C GLY A 108 -28.30 -11.83 -47.11
N LEU A 109 -28.93 -11.38 -46.01
CA LEU A 109 -30.22 -10.67 -46.01
C LEU A 109 -30.18 -9.56 -44.96
N ARG A 110 -30.68 -8.37 -45.32
CA ARG A 110 -30.90 -7.23 -44.42
C ARG A 110 -32.38 -7.13 -44.06
N ALA A 111 -32.70 -7.08 -42.78
CA ALA A 111 -33.92 -6.48 -42.21
C ALA A 111 -33.55 -5.95 -40.81
N LYS A 112 -33.42 -4.64 -40.62
CA LYS A 112 -34.48 -3.66 -40.29
C LYS A 112 -35.12 -3.89 -38.92
N ALA A 113 -35.07 -2.84 -38.09
CA ALA A 113 -35.52 -2.83 -36.71
C ALA A 113 -37.04 -2.63 -36.57
N SER A 114 -37.56 -2.96 -35.38
CA SER A 114 -38.88 -2.56 -34.88
C SER A 114 -38.75 -2.07 -33.44
N LEU A 115 -39.37 -0.94 -33.13
CA LEU A 115 -39.54 -0.37 -31.79
C LEU A 115 -40.92 -0.78 -31.23
N SER A 116 -41.01 -1.07 -29.93
CA SER A 116 -42.01 -0.45 -29.02
C SER A 116 -42.02 -1.05 -27.61
N GLN A 117 -42.00 -0.17 -26.58
CA GLN A 117 -42.79 -0.24 -25.33
C GLN A 117 -42.54 -1.42 -24.34
N LEU A 118 -42.78 -1.32 -23.02
CA LEU A 118 -43.43 -0.29 -22.19
C LEU A 118 -42.83 -0.27 -20.74
N ASN A 119 -43.22 0.73 -19.95
CA ASN A 119 -42.80 1.08 -18.58
C ASN A 119 -42.80 -0.05 -17.52
N SER A 120 -41.94 0.04 -16.49
CA SER A 120 -42.35 0.28 -15.07
C SER A 120 -41.46 -0.35 -13.97
N ALA A 121 -40.76 0.52 -13.22
CA ALA A 121 -40.50 0.50 -11.76
C ALA A 121 -39.96 -0.73 -10.99
N ARG A 122 -38.92 -0.45 -10.18
CA ARG A 122 -38.44 -1.11 -8.93
C ARG A 122 -37.89 -2.55 -9.00
N GLY A 123 -36.62 -2.66 -8.61
CA GLY A 123 -36.12 -3.77 -7.78
C GLY A 123 -35.22 -4.79 -8.49
N SER A 124 -33.92 -4.68 -8.27
CA SER A 124 -33.01 -5.84 -8.24
C SER A 124 -31.82 -5.54 -7.35
N GLU A 125 -31.73 -6.26 -6.23
CA GLU A 125 -30.43 -6.69 -5.71
C GLU A 125 -29.95 -7.89 -6.56
N ALA A 126 -28.68 -8.29 -6.40
CA ALA A 126 -28.02 -9.34 -7.17
C ALA A 126 -27.94 -9.10 -8.71
N GLY A 127 -26.98 -9.67 -9.42
CA GLY A 127 -25.83 -10.46 -8.97
C GLY A 127 -25.08 -11.09 -10.12
N ASP A 128 -23.93 -11.68 -9.79
CA ASP A 128 -23.20 -12.74 -10.49
C ASP A 128 -22.72 -12.54 -11.95
N THR A 129 -21.39 -12.44 -12.03
CA THR A 129 -20.48 -13.20 -12.92
C THR A 129 -20.78 -13.35 -14.42
N ALA A 130 -19.80 -12.91 -15.22
CA ALA A 130 -19.52 -13.49 -16.54
C ALA A 130 -18.00 -13.55 -16.77
N SER A 131 -17.38 -14.64 -16.33
CA SER A 131 -15.95 -14.91 -16.57
C SER A 131 -15.70 -15.25 -18.03
N VAL A 132 -14.78 -14.55 -18.70
CA VAL A 132 -14.32 -14.94 -20.06
C VAL A 132 -12.81 -15.09 -20.09
N LEU A 133 -12.44 -16.30 -20.52
CA LEU A 133 -11.12 -16.88 -20.75
C LEU A 133 -10.02 -15.92 -21.24
N SER A 134 -8.80 -16.18 -20.78
CA SER A 134 -7.58 -15.59 -21.32
C SER A 134 -7.35 -15.98 -22.78
N PHE A 135 -7.11 -14.98 -23.63
CA PHE A 135 -6.58 -15.18 -24.98
C PHE A 135 -5.45 -14.19 -25.22
N ALA A 136 -4.22 -14.69 -25.35
CA ALA A 136 -3.04 -13.88 -25.62
C ALA A 136 -2.67 -14.00 -27.11
N PRO A 137 -2.93 -12.98 -27.94
CA PRO A 137 -2.25 -12.85 -29.22
C PRO A 137 -0.81 -12.38 -28.98
N ASN A 138 0.13 -12.89 -29.77
CA ASN A 138 1.45 -12.29 -29.89
C ASN A 138 1.35 -10.90 -30.55
N SER A 139 2.44 -10.14 -30.49
CA SER A 139 2.58 -8.82 -31.10
C SER A 139 2.15 -8.78 -32.58
N GLU A 140 1.09 -8.02 -32.87
CA GLU A 140 0.83 -7.46 -34.21
C GLU A 140 0.71 -5.94 -34.10
N GLU A 141 1.64 -5.23 -34.75
CA GLU A 141 1.59 -3.78 -34.92
C GLU A 141 0.54 -3.45 -35.99
N GLY A 142 -0.56 -2.76 -35.64
CA GLY A 142 -1.55 -2.35 -36.67
C GLY A 142 -2.83 -1.66 -36.20
N GLN A 143 -3.43 -2.05 -35.07
CA GLN A 143 -4.77 -1.53 -34.70
C GLN A 143 -4.78 -0.05 -34.29
N ASP A 144 -3.69 0.47 -33.70
CA ASP A 144 -3.57 1.88 -33.31
C ASP A 144 -3.52 2.84 -34.52
N GLU A 145 -2.89 2.45 -35.63
CA GLU A 145 -2.84 3.30 -36.83
C GLU A 145 -4.19 3.33 -37.55
N SER A 146 -4.95 2.23 -37.52
CA SER A 146 -6.29 2.17 -38.13
C SER A 146 -7.25 3.21 -37.52
N LEU A 147 -7.11 3.51 -36.23
CA LEU A 147 -7.92 4.52 -35.52
C LEU A 147 -7.66 5.97 -35.99
N PHE A 148 -6.57 6.23 -36.73
CA PHE A 148 -6.28 7.53 -37.31
C PHE A 148 -6.27 7.53 -38.83
N GLY A 149 -6.06 6.37 -39.48
CA GLY A 149 -6.07 6.22 -40.93
C GLY A 149 -7.41 6.50 -41.59
N GLU A 150 -8.54 6.13 -40.96
CA GLU A 150 -9.88 6.43 -41.51
C GLU A 150 -10.16 7.94 -41.60
N PHE A 151 -9.64 8.75 -40.69
CA PHE A 151 -9.83 10.21 -40.68
C PHE A 151 -9.06 10.97 -41.77
N ALA A 152 -8.28 10.28 -42.62
CA ALA A 152 -7.58 10.89 -43.75
C ALA A 152 -8.39 10.89 -45.07
N ASN A 153 -9.48 10.11 -45.16
CA ASN A 153 -10.18 9.82 -46.42
C ASN A 153 -11.68 10.22 -46.43
N GLU A 154 -12.05 11.31 -45.76
CA GLU A 154 -13.43 11.82 -45.81
C GLU A 154 -13.74 12.53 -47.15
N THR A 155 -14.33 11.78 -48.09
CA THR A 155 -15.09 12.34 -49.24
C THR A 155 -16.53 11.81 -49.33
N ASN A 156 -16.97 10.97 -48.39
CA ASN A 156 -18.37 10.59 -48.20
C ASN A 156 -18.72 10.60 -46.71
N ALA A 157 -19.58 11.52 -46.29
CA ALA A 157 -20.03 11.64 -44.91
C ALA A 157 -21.28 10.77 -44.66
N GLN A 158 -21.09 9.53 -44.21
CA GLN A 158 -22.09 8.72 -43.50
C GLN A 158 -21.42 7.51 -42.81
N ASP A 159 -21.94 7.13 -41.64
CA ASP A 159 -21.63 5.91 -40.87
C ASP A 159 -20.19 5.70 -40.32
N ILE A 160 -19.72 6.58 -39.43
CA ILE A 160 -18.75 6.20 -38.36
C ILE A 160 -19.33 6.59 -36.99
N SER A 161 -19.90 5.62 -36.26
CA SER A 161 -20.55 5.85 -34.95
C SER A 161 -19.62 5.58 -33.76
N GLY A 162 -18.50 6.29 -33.69
CA GLY A 162 -17.75 6.48 -32.46
C GLY A 162 -18.19 7.79 -31.79
N ASN A 163 -18.50 7.77 -30.49
CA ASN A 163 -19.02 8.96 -29.78
C ASN A 163 -17.93 10.04 -29.62
N ILE A 164 -17.76 10.86 -30.65
CA ILE A 164 -16.94 12.08 -30.65
C ILE A 164 -17.87 13.25 -30.30
N GLU A 165 -17.89 13.61 -29.03
CA GLU A 165 -18.79 14.64 -28.51
C GLU A 165 -18.12 16.02 -28.58
N VAL A 166 -18.55 16.86 -29.53
CA VAL A 166 -18.05 18.24 -29.69
C VAL A 166 -18.84 19.15 -28.74
N LEU A 167 -18.36 19.25 -27.50
CA LEU A 167 -18.89 20.15 -26.49
C LEU A 167 -18.13 21.48 -26.50
N GLY A 168 -18.86 22.59 -26.47
CA GLY A 168 -18.28 23.89 -26.12
C GLY A 168 -17.94 23.88 -24.63
N TYR A 169 -16.76 24.40 -24.26
CA TYR A 169 -16.31 24.42 -22.86
C TYR A 169 -16.32 25.82 -22.26
N ASP A 170 -16.82 25.95 -21.03
CA ASP A 170 -16.75 27.17 -20.23
C ASP A 170 -15.29 27.67 -20.09
N GLU A 171 -15.03 28.85 -20.64
CA GLU A 171 -13.69 29.42 -20.74
C GLU A 171 -13.46 30.40 -19.58
N TYR A 172 -12.40 30.19 -18.79
CA TYR A 172 -12.06 31.08 -17.67
C TYR A 172 -11.76 32.49 -18.22
N PRO A 173 -12.48 33.55 -17.77
CA PRO A 173 -12.54 34.83 -18.48
C PRO A 173 -11.17 35.41 -18.89
N GLN A 174 -11.09 35.93 -20.12
CA GLN A 174 -9.91 36.68 -20.60
C GLN A 174 -9.76 38.03 -19.88
N ASP A 175 -10.88 38.63 -19.48
CA ASP A 175 -10.96 39.97 -18.89
C ASP A 175 -10.80 39.91 -17.36
N GLY A 176 -9.58 39.61 -16.91
CA GLY A 176 -9.15 39.73 -15.52
C GLY A 176 -7.77 40.37 -15.50
N ASN A 177 -7.57 41.38 -14.64
CA ASN A 177 -6.34 42.17 -14.62
C ASN A 177 -5.20 41.30 -14.05
N GLU A 178 -3.98 41.35 -14.60
CA GLU A 178 -2.93 40.38 -14.18
C GLU A 178 -2.51 40.54 -12.70
N TYR A 179 -2.68 41.74 -12.14
CA TYR A 179 -2.50 42.04 -10.72
C TYR A 179 -3.57 41.40 -9.81
N GLU A 180 -4.81 41.30 -10.29
CA GLU A 180 -6.00 40.89 -9.53
C GLU A 180 -5.92 39.42 -9.05
N PHE A 181 -5.20 38.56 -9.78
CA PHE A 181 -4.98 37.17 -9.37
C PHE A 181 -3.74 36.98 -8.49
N VAL A 182 -2.89 38.00 -8.34
CA VAL A 182 -1.82 38.02 -7.32
C VAL A 182 -2.43 38.39 -5.97
N GLU A 183 -3.34 39.37 -5.96
CA GLU A 183 -4.11 39.82 -4.78
C GLU A 183 -4.93 38.69 -4.12
N GLU A 184 -5.24 37.60 -4.83
CA GLU A 184 -5.85 36.39 -4.25
C GLU A 184 -5.00 35.80 -3.10
N PHE A 185 -3.67 35.81 -3.21
CA PHE A 185 -2.77 35.16 -2.26
C PHE A 185 -2.45 36.02 -1.03
N GLU A 186 -2.53 37.34 -1.19
CA GLU A 186 -2.24 38.35 -0.15
C GLU A 186 -3.16 38.21 1.09
N PRO A 187 -2.66 38.51 2.30
CA PRO A 187 -3.48 38.57 3.51
C PRO A 187 -4.48 39.73 3.42
N ILE A 188 -5.71 39.55 3.93
CA ILE A 188 -6.76 40.58 3.83
C ILE A 188 -6.54 41.78 4.78
N GLY A 189 -5.73 41.59 5.82
CA GLY A 189 -5.55 42.48 6.97
C GLY A 189 -5.96 41.79 8.29
N GLU A 190 -5.64 42.45 9.41
CA GLU A 190 -6.10 42.08 10.76
C GLU A 190 -7.16 43.08 11.25
N LEU A 191 -7.96 42.70 12.25
CA LEU A 191 -8.96 43.57 12.84
C LEU A 191 -8.29 44.66 13.70
N ASP A 192 -8.65 45.93 13.49
CA ASP A 192 -8.17 47.03 14.33
C ASP A 192 -8.74 46.91 15.76
N GLU A 193 -8.07 47.48 16.77
CA GLU A 193 -8.51 47.38 18.18
C GLU A 193 -9.93 47.95 18.42
N ASP A 194 -10.35 48.95 17.62
CA ASP A 194 -11.70 49.53 17.64
C ASP A 194 -12.73 48.76 16.78
N GLY A 195 -12.32 47.72 16.04
CA GLY A 195 -13.19 46.91 15.17
C GLY A 195 -13.72 47.62 13.90
N GLN A 196 -13.42 48.90 13.70
CA GLN A 196 -14.02 49.75 12.64
C GLN A 196 -13.73 49.27 11.21
N ASN A 197 -12.74 48.41 11.00
CA ASN A 197 -12.39 47.87 9.68
C ASN A 197 -13.11 46.57 9.30
N GLU A 198 -13.94 45.99 10.18
CA GLU A 198 -14.55 44.66 10.00
C GLU A 198 -15.32 44.53 8.66
N GLU A 199 -16.16 45.50 8.31
CA GLU A 199 -16.95 45.47 7.06
C GLU A 199 -16.05 45.50 5.81
N SER A 200 -14.94 46.25 5.86
CA SER A 200 -13.96 46.35 4.78
C SER A 200 -13.15 45.05 4.62
N LEU A 201 -12.73 44.44 5.74
CA LEU A 201 -12.08 43.12 5.74
C LEU A 201 -13.02 42.03 5.23
N LEU A 202 -14.30 42.07 5.64
CA LEU A 202 -15.31 41.12 5.19
C LEU A 202 -15.63 41.28 3.69
N GLN A 203 -15.57 42.49 3.15
CA GLN A 203 -15.70 42.74 1.72
C GLN A 203 -14.50 42.16 0.94
N LYS A 204 -13.27 42.48 1.35
CA LYS A 204 -12.04 41.87 0.79
C LYS A 204 -12.03 40.35 0.89
N TRP A 205 -12.62 39.80 1.94
CA TRP A 205 -12.78 38.35 2.10
C TRP A 205 -13.72 37.78 1.03
N LYS A 206 -14.92 38.35 0.85
CA LYS A 206 -15.87 37.93 -0.20
C LYS A 206 -15.31 38.05 -1.62
N GLU A 207 -14.38 39.00 -1.83
CA GLU A 207 -13.73 39.23 -3.12
C GLU A 207 -12.75 38.12 -3.52
N LYS A 208 -12.24 37.31 -2.57
CA LYS A 208 -11.41 36.12 -2.84
C LYS A 208 -12.18 35.07 -3.66
N ARG A 209 -11.51 34.50 -4.66
CA ARG A 209 -12.10 33.57 -5.64
C ARG A 209 -12.14 32.14 -5.12
N LYS A 210 -11.32 31.79 -4.12
CA LYS A 210 -11.24 30.46 -3.50
C LYS A 210 -11.15 30.56 -1.97
N HIS A 211 -11.98 29.80 -1.26
CA HIS A 211 -11.84 29.59 0.19
C HIS A 211 -11.75 28.11 0.54
N TYR A 212 -10.97 27.82 1.57
CA TYR A 212 -11.04 26.57 2.32
C TYR A 212 -11.33 26.91 3.79
N LEU A 213 -12.36 26.26 4.33
CA LEU A 213 -12.82 26.40 5.71
C LEU A 213 -12.85 25.01 6.34
N ILE A 214 -12.27 24.86 7.53
CA ILE A 214 -12.28 23.61 8.29
C ILE A 214 -12.87 23.91 9.66
N LEU A 215 -13.91 23.16 10.02
CA LEU A 215 -14.63 23.31 11.30
C LEU A 215 -14.87 21.95 11.96
N SER A 216 -15.07 21.95 13.28
CA SER A 216 -15.49 20.76 14.02
C SER A 216 -16.99 20.50 13.84
N ALA A 217 -17.43 19.28 14.16
CA ALA A 217 -18.86 18.94 14.25
C ALA A 217 -19.65 19.88 15.21
N ALA A 218 -18.97 20.46 16.20
CA ALA A 218 -19.51 21.46 17.13
C ALA A 218 -19.44 22.91 16.60
N GLY A 219 -19.24 23.12 15.30
CA GLY A 219 -19.29 24.43 14.64
C GLY A 219 -18.11 25.37 14.93
N LYS A 220 -17.02 24.87 15.53
CA LYS A 220 -15.86 25.71 15.82
C LYS A 220 -14.93 25.84 14.61
N PRO A 221 -14.46 27.06 14.25
CA PRO A 221 -13.40 27.23 13.27
C PRO A 221 -12.09 26.58 13.75
N ILE A 222 -11.48 25.80 12.87
CA ILE A 222 -10.17 25.15 13.08
C ILE A 222 -9.12 25.79 12.17
N TYR A 223 -9.44 25.95 10.89
CA TYR A 223 -8.54 26.56 9.90
C TYR A 223 -9.34 27.30 8.82
N THR A 224 -8.82 28.45 8.39
CA THR A 224 -9.44 29.35 7.41
C THR A 224 -8.33 29.93 6.52
N ARG A 225 -8.34 29.69 5.20
CA ARG A 225 -7.25 30.18 4.32
C ARG A 225 -7.19 31.71 4.23
N HIS A 226 -8.33 32.37 4.24
CA HIS A 226 -8.44 33.83 4.24
C HIS A 226 -9.30 34.27 5.41
N GLY A 227 -8.87 35.35 6.09
CA GLY A 227 -9.51 35.91 7.27
C GLY A 227 -9.29 35.10 8.55
N ASP A 228 -9.23 35.80 9.69
CA ASP A 228 -9.27 35.15 10.98
C ASP A 228 -10.65 34.53 11.25
N SER A 229 -10.63 33.49 12.08
CA SER A 229 -11.77 32.76 12.61
C SER A 229 -12.83 33.61 13.31
N GLY A 230 -12.49 34.77 13.89
CA GLY A 230 -13.44 35.73 14.44
C GLY A 230 -14.35 36.31 13.35
N LEU A 231 -13.74 36.95 12.34
CA LEU A 231 -14.42 37.57 11.19
C LEU A 231 -15.38 36.62 10.46
N VAL A 232 -15.00 35.34 10.32
CA VAL A 232 -15.80 34.34 9.58
C VAL A 232 -16.66 33.44 10.48
N SER A 233 -16.66 33.66 11.79
CA SER A 233 -17.35 32.80 12.77
C SER A 233 -18.85 32.65 12.48
N GLY A 234 -19.54 33.75 12.16
CA GLY A 234 -20.97 33.73 11.82
C GLY A 234 -21.27 32.89 10.56
N TYR A 235 -20.44 32.99 9.52
CA TYR A 235 -20.56 32.18 8.31
C TYR A 235 -20.33 30.69 8.58
N ILE A 236 -19.39 30.35 9.48
CA ILE A 236 -19.13 28.96 9.89
C ILE A 236 -20.30 28.41 10.72
N GLY A 237 -20.94 29.23 11.56
CA GLY A 237 -22.19 28.85 12.23
C GLY A 237 -23.35 28.58 11.25
N ILE A 238 -23.51 29.41 10.21
CA ILE A 238 -24.49 29.19 9.14
C ILE A 238 -24.20 27.88 8.39
N ILE A 239 -22.94 27.66 8.00
CA ILE A 239 -22.49 26.43 7.31
C ILE A 239 -22.74 25.18 8.17
N GLN A 240 -22.43 25.21 9.46
CA GLN A 240 -22.71 24.10 10.37
C GLN A 240 -24.21 23.86 10.53
N THR A 241 -25.02 24.92 10.65
CA THR A 241 -26.49 24.82 10.71
C THR A 241 -27.06 24.15 9.46
N ILE A 242 -26.57 24.53 8.28
CA ILE A 242 -26.96 23.91 7.00
C ILE A 242 -26.56 22.44 6.97
N ILE A 243 -25.34 22.08 7.38
CA ILE A 243 -24.88 20.68 7.42
C ILE A 243 -25.76 19.86 8.38
N SER A 244 -26.04 20.35 9.58
CA SER A 244 -26.88 19.67 10.57
C SER A 244 -28.29 19.40 10.07
N PHE A 245 -28.91 20.34 9.35
CA PHE A 245 -30.27 20.16 8.81
C PHE A 245 -30.41 18.96 7.86
N TYR A 246 -29.37 18.64 7.08
CA TYR A 246 -29.37 17.42 6.24
C TYR A 246 -29.07 16.17 7.08
N GLN A 247 -28.20 16.26 8.08
CA GLN A 247 -27.87 15.13 8.96
C GLN A 247 -29.06 14.71 9.85
N ASP A 248 -29.87 15.65 10.32
CA ASP A 248 -31.13 15.38 11.03
C ASP A 248 -32.18 14.70 10.12
N ALA A 249 -31.99 14.74 8.80
CA ALA A 249 -32.81 14.08 7.79
C ALA A 249 -32.20 12.77 7.25
N ASP A 250 -31.11 12.26 7.86
CA ASP A 250 -30.34 11.08 7.44
C ASP A 250 -29.70 11.20 6.04
N ASP A 251 -29.40 12.43 5.60
CA ASP A 251 -28.69 12.73 4.35
C ASP A 251 -27.35 13.45 4.60
N THR A 252 -26.46 13.42 3.61
CA THR A 252 -25.12 14.02 3.69
C THR A 252 -24.91 15.01 2.56
N LEU A 253 -25.09 16.30 2.86
CA LEU A 253 -24.90 17.40 1.90
C LEU A 253 -23.48 17.35 1.30
N ARG A 254 -23.40 17.09 -0.01
CA ARG A 254 -22.12 16.92 -0.74
C ARG A 254 -21.63 18.20 -1.37
N SER A 255 -22.53 18.94 -2.00
CA SER A 255 -22.27 20.16 -2.74
C SER A 255 -23.57 20.93 -2.97
N PHE A 256 -23.44 22.21 -3.31
CA PHE A 256 -24.46 23.04 -3.92
C PHE A 256 -23.80 24.15 -4.74
N SER A 257 -24.57 24.93 -5.49
CA SER A 257 -24.03 26.03 -6.32
C SER A 257 -24.97 27.21 -6.34
N ALA A 258 -24.41 28.42 -6.34
CA ALA A 258 -25.12 29.68 -6.33
C ALA A 258 -24.46 30.62 -7.35
N GLY A 259 -25.08 30.75 -8.53
CA GLY A 259 -24.48 31.48 -9.66
C GLY A 259 -23.18 30.82 -10.14
N ASP A 260 -22.10 31.59 -10.15
CA ASP A 260 -20.73 31.14 -10.48
C ASP A 260 -20.05 30.35 -9.34
N THR A 261 -20.60 30.41 -8.13
CA THR A 261 -19.96 29.94 -6.92
C THR A 261 -20.38 28.52 -6.58
N LYS A 262 -19.42 27.59 -6.59
CA LYS A 262 -19.60 26.18 -6.21
C LYS A 262 -19.13 25.96 -4.78
N ILE A 263 -19.98 25.36 -3.95
CA ILE A 263 -19.71 25.04 -2.55
C ILE A 263 -19.71 23.52 -2.40
N VAL A 264 -18.63 22.96 -1.85
CA VAL A 264 -18.43 21.50 -1.72
C VAL A 264 -18.05 21.17 -0.29
N ILE A 265 -18.69 20.14 0.26
CA ILE A 265 -18.58 19.73 1.66
C ILE A 265 -18.06 18.29 1.72
N LEU A 266 -17.04 18.11 2.55
CA LEU A 266 -16.41 16.83 2.84
C LEU A 266 -16.54 16.52 4.34
N SER A 267 -17.47 15.63 4.67
CA SER A 267 -17.69 15.16 6.03
C SER A 267 -16.71 14.05 6.40
N LYS A 268 -15.88 14.30 7.42
CA LYS A 268 -14.86 13.40 7.97
C LYS A 268 -14.93 13.49 9.51
N THR A 269 -16.08 13.10 10.06
CA THR A 269 -16.40 13.17 11.50
C THR A 269 -15.19 12.74 12.34
N PRO A 270 -14.67 13.59 13.24
CA PRO A 270 -15.31 14.78 13.86
C PRO A 270 -15.17 16.12 13.11
N LEU A 271 -14.67 16.14 11.86
CA LEU A 271 -14.42 17.35 11.08
C LEU A 271 -15.37 17.51 9.88
N TYR A 272 -15.71 18.76 9.55
CA TYR A 272 -16.27 19.16 8.26
C TYR A 272 -15.28 20.09 7.54
N LEU A 273 -14.93 19.75 6.31
CA LEU A 273 -14.08 20.54 5.45
C LEU A 273 -14.92 21.08 4.28
N VAL A 274 -14.81 22.38 3.99
CA VAL A 274 -15.65 23.07 3.01
C VAL A 274 -14.77 23.87 2.05
N ALA A 275 -14.98 23.67 0.75
CA ALA A 275 -14.40 24.48 -0.31
C ALA A 275 -15.48 25.37 -0.93
N ILE A 276 -15.16 26.64 -1.13
CA ILE A 276 -15.98 27.62 -1.85
C ILE A 276 -15.15 28.09 -3.04
N SER A 277 -15.62 27.93 -4.27
CA SER A 277 -14.84 28.28 -5.47
C SER A 277 -15.67 29.01 -6.51
N ARG A 278 -15.14 30.14 -7.01
CA ARG A 278 -15.50 30.81 -8.27
C ARG A 278 -14.48 30.52 -9.38
N LEU A 279 -13.53 29.62 -9.14
CA LEU A 279 -12.62 29.10 -10.16
C LEU A 279 -13.30 27.88 -10.80
N LEU A 280 -13.29 27.79 -12.14
CA LEU A 280 -13.95 26.71 -12.88
C LEU A 280 -13.35 25.34 -12.52
N GLU A 281 -14.04 24.63 -11.62
CA GLU A 281 -13.61 23.38 -11.00
C GLU A 281 -14.82 22.45 -10.80
N SER A 282 -14.62 21.15 -11.00
CA SER A 282 -15.64 20.12 -10.76
C SER A 282 -15.89 19.91 -9.26
N GLU A 283 -16.99 19.24 -8.89
CA GLU A 283 -17.11 18.75 -7.51
C GLU A 283 -15.97 17.77 -7.19
N SER A 284 -15.62 16.86 -8.10
CA SER A 284 -14.58 15.85 -7.86
C SER A 284 -13.19 16.45 -7.57
N HIS A 285 -12.78 17.52 -8.26
CA HIS A 285 -11.52 18.20 -8.00
C HIS A 285 -11.54 18.95 -6.67
N LEU A 286 -12.66 19.62 -6.33
CA LEU A 286 -12.82 20.26 -5.03
C LEU A 286 -12.82 19.24 -3.88
N ARG A 287 -13.43 18.05 -4.06
CA ARG A 287 -13.36 16.95 -3.08
C ARG A 287 -11.94 16.42 -2.92
N LEU A 288 -11.19 16.22 -4.00
CA LEU A 288 -9.78 15.79 -3.94
C LEU A 288 -8.90 16.80 -3.18
N GLN A 289 -9.13 18.10 -3.40
CA GLN A 289 -8.45 19.17 -2.65
C GLN A 289 -8.80 19.13 -1.15
N LEU A 290 -10.06 18.90 -0.80
CA LEU A 290 -10.50 18.77 0.60
C LEU A 290 -9.98 17.47 1.26
N ASP A 291 -9.96 16.34 0.56
CA ASP A 291 -9.37 15.09 1.05
C ASP A 291 -7.87 15.27 1.30
N ALA A 292 -7.15 15.98 0.42
CA ALA A 292 -5.74 16.29 0.62
C ALA A 292 -5.48 17.20 1.84
N LEU A 293 -6.32 18.22 2.08
CA LEU A 293 -6.25 19.04 3.31
C LEU A 293 -6.54 18.22 4.57
N TYR A 294 -7.49 17.28 4.52
CA TYR A 294 -7.75 16.35 5.61
C TYR A 294 -6.54 15.44 5.89
N MET A 295 -5.89 14.91 4.84
CA MET A 295 -4.67 14.11 4.99
C MET A 295 -3.49 14.96 5.49
N GLN A 296 -3.41 16.25 5.15
CA GLN A 296 -2.41 17.17 5.74
C GLN A 296 -2.61 17.32 7.25
N ILE A 297 -3.86 17.45 7.75
CA ILE A 297 -4.16 17.44 9.20
C ILE A 297 -3.77 16.11 9.84
N LEU A 298 -4.10 14.97 9.21
CA LEU A 298 -3.71 13.65 9.73
C LEU A 298 -2.19 13.46 9.74
N SER A 299 -1.44 14.05 8.79
CA SER A 299 0.02 14.01 8.77
C SER A 299 0.67 14.71 9.97
N THR A 300 -0.01 15.73 10.51
CA THR A 300 0.41 16.46 11.73
C THR A 300 -0.02 15.74 13.01
N LEU A 301 -1.27 15.23 13.08
CA LEU A 301 -1.86 14.79 14.36
C LEU A 301 -1.99 13.27 14.54
N THR A 302 -1.98 12.46 13.48
CA THR A 302 -2.50 11.07 13.44
C THR A 302 -4.01 10.95 13.70
N LEU A 303 -4.63 9.90 13.17
CA LEU A 303 -6.05 9.61 13.37
C LEU A 303 -6.40 9.23 14.83
N PRO A 304 -5.61 8.44 15.58
CA PRO A 304 -5.88 8.14 16.99
C PRO A 304 -5.86 9.37 17.89
N ALA A 305 -4.89 10.27 17.75
CA ALA A 305 -4.85 11.47 18.59
C ALA A 305 -5.98 12.45 18.22
N LEU A 306 -6.32 12.60 16.94
CA LEU A 306 -7.49 13.36 16.49
C LEU A 306 -8.78 12.81 17.15
N ASN A 307 -9.01 11.50 17.07
CA ASN A 307 -10.19 10.87 17.67
C ASN A 307 -10.20 11.01 19.21
N HIS A 308 -9.04 10.86 19.86
CA HIS A 308 -8.89 11.03 21.32
C HIS A 308 -9.20 12.47 21.79
N LEU A 309 -8.74 13.47 21.07
CA LEU A 309 -9.00 14.89 21.34
C LEU A 309 -10.50 15.22 21.32
N PHE A 310 -11.25 14.61 20.39
CA PHE A 310 -12.70 14.80 20.30
C PHE A 310 -13.51 13.87 21.22
N SER A 311 -13.00 12.67 21.58
CA SER A 311 -13.68 11.80 22.56
C SER A 311 -13.62 12.36 23.99
N ILE A 312 -12.57 13.12 24.35
CA ILE A 312 -12.50 13.84 25.62
C ILE A 312 -13.49 15.01 25.64
N ARG A 313 -13.62 15.74 24.52
CA ARG A 313 -14.51 16.89 24.38
C ARG A 313 -14.86 17.12 22.90
N PRO A 314 -16.11 16.91 22.47
CA PRO A 314 -16.53 17.16 21.08
C PRO A 314 -16.36 18.62 20.61
N SER A 315 -16.25 19.57 21.56
CA SER A 315 -15.94 20.98 21.34
C SER A 315 -14.47 21.35 21.59
N THR A 316 -13.54 20.39 21.52
CA THR A 316 -12.10 20.64 21.52
C THR A 316 -11.71 21.61 20.40
N ASP A 317 -10.76 22.50 20.72
CA ASP A 317 -10.15 23.43 19.78
C ASP A 317 -8.84 22.81 19.26
N LEU A 318 -8.75 22.60 17.93
CA LEU A 318 -7.55 22.07 17.28
C LEU A 318 -6.49 23.13 16.98
N LYS A 319 -6.78 24.44 17.13
CA LYS A 319 -5.81 25.51 16.84
C LYS A 319 -4.50 25.31 17.61
N ARG A 320 -4.57 24.92 18.89
CA ARG A 320 -3.37 24.62 19.70
C ARG A 320 -2.61 23.38 19.20
N PRO A 321 -3.23 22.20 19.02
CA PRO A 321 -2.58 21.04 18.38
C PRO A 321 -1.99 21.31 16.97
N LEU A 322 -2.58 22.20 16.18
CA LEU A 322 -2.15 22.51 14.81
C LEU A 322 -1.25 23.76 14.70
N GLN A 323 -0.95 24.43 15.82
CA GLN A 323 -0.21 25.70 15.85
C GLN A 323 1.14 25.55 15.13
N GLY A 324 1.41 26.46 14.18
CA GLY A 324 2.61 26.40 13.32
C GLY A 324 2.46 25.54 12.05
N THR A 325 1.50 24.61 11.99
CA THR A 325 1.20 23.82 10.77
C THR A 325 0.17 24.46 9.84
N GLU A 326 -0.41 25.58 10.26
CA GLU A 326 -1.25 26.46 9.44
C GLU A 326 -0.52 26.93 8.16
N THR A 327 0.80 27.08 8.22
CA THR A 327 1.67 27.37 7.07
C THR A 327 1.65 26.25 6.02
N LEU A 328 1.66 24.98 6.45
CA LEU A 328 1.57 23.81 5.57
C LEU A 328 0.20 23.74 4.88
N LEU A 329 -0.87 24.00 5.63
CA LEU A 329 -2.25 24.03 5.11
C LEU A 329 -2.46 25.19 4.13
N SER A 330 -1.96 26.39 4.43
CA SER A 330 -2.04 27.55 3.53
C SER A 330 -1.20 27.38 2.28
N SER A 331 0.01 26.82 2.40
CA SER A 331 0.86 26.47 1.27
C SER A 331 0.20 25.44 0.34
N LEU A 332 -0.44 24.40 0.91
CA LEU A 332 -1.17 23.39 0.15
C LEU A 332 -2.43 23.97 -0.52
N ALA A 333 -3.20 24.79 0.20
CA ALA A 333 -4.34 25.52 -0.34
C ALA A 333 -3.93 26.44 -1.51
N ASP A 334 -2.80 27.14 -1.39
CA ASP A 334 -2.26 28.00 -2.44
C ASP A 334 -1.77 27.20 -3.65
N SER A 335 -1.16 26.03 -3.46
CA SER A 335 -0.83 25.10 -4.55
C SER A 335 -2.09 24.70 -5.34
N PHE A 336 -3.22 24.49 -4.67
CA PHE A 336 -4.50 24.20 -5.31
C PHE A 336 -5.15 25.42 -5.98
N THR A 337 -5.04 26.60 -5.37
CA THR A 337 -5.55 27.86 -5.95
C THR A 337 -4.73 28.27 -7.19
N LYS A 338 -3.40 28.16 -7.16
CA LYS A 338 -2.53 28.33 -8.34
C LYS A 338 -2.85 27.28 -9.43
N GLY A 339 -3.15 26.06 -9.00
CA GLY A 339 -3.52 24.93 -9.85
C GLY A 339 -2.38 23.92 -9.94
N SER A 340 -2.56 22.75 -9.30
CA SER A 340 -1.54 21.73 -9.13
C SER A 340 -1.83 20.48 -9.99
N PRO A 341 -1.03 20.22 -11.05
CA PRO A 341 -1.17 19.02 -11.90
C PRO A 341 -1.09 17.70 -11.12
N THR A 342 -0.32 17.66 -10.02
CA THR A 342 -0.21 16.51 -9.11
C THR A 342 -1.57 16.11 -8.54
N THR A 343 -2.36 17.11 -8.10
CA THR A 343 -3.71 16.88 -7.54
C THR A 343 -4.68 16.44 -8.61
N LEU A 344 -4.70 17.15 -9.75
CA LEU A 344 -5.55 16.87 -10.89
C LEU A 344 -5.36 15.42 -11.40
N LEU A 345 -4.12 15.04 -11.65
CA LEU A 345 -3.79 13.73 -12.21
C LEU A 345 -3.73 12.61 -11.17
N SER A 346 -3.72 12.95 -9.87
CA SER A 346 -3.45 12.03 -8.75
C SER A 346 -2.19 11.18 -8.96
N ALA A 347 -1.12 11.84 -9.45
CA ALA A 347 0.12 11.23 -9.93
C ALA A 347 1.31 12.17 -9.68
N LEU A 348 2.54 11.66 -9.70
CA LEU A 348 3.76 12.44 -9.37
C LEU A 348 4.61 12.77 -10.60
N GLU A 349 5.24 13.95 -10.61
CA GLU A 349 6.23 14.32 -11.63
C GLU A 349 7.64 13.80 -11.28
N CYS A 350 8.33 13.24 -12.27
CA CYS A 350 9.69 12.72 -12.11
C CYS A 350 10.70 13.52 -12.97
N LEU A 351 11.89 13.78 -12.43
CA LEU A 351 12.95 14.50 -13.15
C LEU A 351 13.46 13.65 -14.32
N LYS A 352 13.41 14.20 -15.54
CA LYS A 352 13.84 13.51 -16.76
C LYS A 352 15.33 13.15 -16.70
N LEU A 353 15.65 11.87 -16.47
CA LEU A 353 17.01 11.39 -16.21
C LEU A 353 17.19 9.96 -16.74
N ARG A 354 18.30 9.67 -17.43
CA ARG A 354 18.56 8.33 -18.00
C ARG A 354 18.55 7.23 -16.92
N LYS A 355 17.94 6.08 -17.22
CA LYS A 355 17.89 4.87 -16.37
C LYS A 355 19.24 4.51 -15.75
N ALA A 356 20.33 4.56 -16.52
CA ALA A 356 21.68 4.28 -16.00
C ALA A 356 22.09 5.22 -14.83
N HIS A 357 21.79 6.52 -14.91
CA HIS A 357 22.10 7.47 -13.82
C HIS A 357 21.18 7.27 -12.62
N ARG A 358 19.89 6.97 -12.84
CA ARG A 358 18.97 6.55 -11.76
C ARG A 358 19.45 5.26 -11.08
N GLN A 359 19.90 4.27 -11.84
CA GLN A 359 20.50 3.03 -11.29
C GLN A 359 21.76 3.31 -10.46
N VAL A 360 22.64 4.22 -10.87
CA VAL A 360 23.78 4.65 -10.03
C VAL A 360 23.30 5.27 -8.72
N ILE A 361 22.34 6.20 -8.75
CA ILE A 361 21.77 6.83 -7.56
C ILE A 361 21.13 5.78 -6.63
N ASN A 362 20.30 4.87 -7.16
CA ASN A 362 19.66 3.81 -6.41
C ASN A 362 20.68 2.85 -5.77
N ASN A 363 21.75 2.49 -6.50
CA ASN A 363 22.82 1.64 -5.98
C ASN A 363 23.62 2.32 -4.87
N ILE A 364 23.84 3.64 -4.92
CA ILE A 364 24.47 4.39 -3.83
C ILE A 364 23.54 4.44 -2.62
N LEU A 365 22.25 4.71 -2.80
CA LEU A 365 21.25 4.69 -1.70
C LEU A 365 21.20 3.32 -1.01
N LEU A 366 21.17 2.23 -1.77
CA LEU A 366 21.16 0.86 -1.21
C LEU A 366 22.47 0.50 -0.49
N ARG A 367 23.63 0.88 -1.03
CA ARG A 367 24.95 0.57 -0.43
C ARG A 367 25.20 1.28 0.90
N ASN A 368 24.59 2.44 1.11
CA ASN A 368 24.76 3.24 2.33
C ASN A 368 23.53 3.17 3.25
N ARG A 369 22.59 2.25 3.01
CA ARG A 369 21.35 2.12 3.78
C ARG A 369 21.63 1.90 5.28
N ALA A 370 21.10 2.78 6.11
CA ALA A 370 20.93 2.52 7.55
C ALA A 370 19.87 1.42 7.78
N GLU A 371 20.08 0.54 8.75
CA GLU A 371 19.18 -0.59 9.02
C GLU A 371 17.73 -0.14 9.27
N LYS A 372 17.57 0.91 10.08
CA LYS A 372 16.28 1.51 10.49
C LYS A 372 15.60 2.37 9.40
N LEU A 373 16.16 2.44 8.18
CA LEU A 373 15.55 3.19 7.08
C LEU A 373 14.30 2.47 6.55
N LEU A 374 13.15 3.15 6.61
CA LEU A 374 11.90 2.70 5.99
C LEU A 374 11.78 3.20 4.55
N TYR A 375 12.05 4.48 4.28
CA TYR A 375 12.03 5.06 2.94
C TYR A 375 13.21 6.00 2.71
N GLY A 376 13.84 5.91 1.54
CA GLY A 376 14.80 6.90 1.05
C GLY A 376 14.32 7.50 -0.27
N LEU A 377 14.22 8.83 -0.34
CA LEU A 377 13.81 9.59 -1.52
C LEU A 377 14.92 10.57 -1.90
N VAL A 378 15.07 10.79 -3.20
CA VAL A 378 15.86 11.91 -3.75
C VAL A 378 14.97 12.70 -4.68
N ALA A 379 14.84 14.00 -4.40
CA ALA A 379 14.06 14.95 -5.17
C ALA A 379 14.93 16.14 -5.57
N ALA A 380 14.65 16.75 -6.72
CA ALA A 380 15.51 17.77 -7.32
C ALA A 380 14.64 18.73 -8.15
N GLY A 381 14.66 20.02 -7.79
CA GLY A 381 13.80 21.04 -8.40
C GLY A 381 12.33 20.62 -8.44
N GLY A 382 11.76 20.35 -7.27
CA GLY A 382 10.36 19.93 -7.06
C GLY A 382 9.97 18.56 -7.61
N ARG A 383 10.89 17.80 -8.24
CA ARG A 383 10.58 16.58 -9.02
C ARG A 383 11.32 15.36 -8.49
N LEU A 384 10.66 14.20 -8.55
CA LEU A 384 11.19 12.95 -7.99
C LEU A 384 12.29 12.34 -8.87
N VAL A 385 13.42 11.95 -8.28
CA VAL A 385 14.57 11.35 -8.99
C VAL A 385 14.71 9.86 -8.70
N SER A 386 14.53 9.46 -7.45
CA SER A 386 14.75 8.10 -6.96
C SER A 386 13.88 7.79 -5.73
N VAL A 387 13.44 6.53 -5.63
CA VAL A 387 12.77 5.95 -4.46
C VAL A 387 13.44 4.62 -4.10
N VAL A 388 13.80 4.47 -2.83
CA VAL A 388 14.29 3.22 -2.22
C VAL A 388 13.35 2.86 -1.08
N ARG A 389 12.72 1.69 -1.18
CA ARG A 389 11.68 1.20 -0.27
C ARG A 389 11.67 -0.34 -0.19
N PRO A 390 11.11 -0.93 0.89
CA PRO A 390 10.88 -2.37 1.03
C PRO A 390 9.94 -2.92 -0.05
N LYS A 391 10.10 -4.21 -0.41
CA LYS A 391 9.17 -4.93 -1.33
C LYS A 391 7.69 -4.83 -0.95
N LYS A 392 7.38 -4.74 0.34
CA LYS A 392 6.02 -4.86 0.90
C LYS A 392 5.34 -3.52 1.21
N HIS A 393 6.03 -2.39 0.99
CA HIS A 393 5.58 -1.08 1.45
C HIS A 393 5.61 -0.05 0.31
N SER A 394 4.48 0.06 -0.40
CA SER A 394 4.24 1.16 -1.33
C SER A 394 4.02 2.46 -0.57
N LEU A 395 4.67 3.54 -1.02
CA LEU A 395 4.27 4.90 -0.67
C LEU A 395 3.05 5.28 -1.50
N HIS A 396 2.01 5.84 -0.87
CA HIS A 396 0.85 6.35 -1.58
C HIS A 396 1.19 7.66 -2.31
N PRO A 397 0.68 7.93 -3.53
CA PRO A 397 0.94 9.18 -4.23
C PRO A 397 0.53 10.42 -3.43
N GLY A 398 -0.57 10.33 -2.68
CA GLY A 398 -1.02 11.39 -1.77
C GLY A 398 -0.04 11.68 -0.63
N ASP A 399 0.56 10.64 -0.03
CA ASP A 399 1.58 10.84 1.03
C ASP A 399 2.80 11.56 0.47
N LEU A 400 3.26 11.16 -0.72
CA LEU A 400 4.36 11.82 -1.42
C LEU A 400 4.02 13.26 -1.83
N GLN A 401 2.76 13.57 -2.17
CA GLN A 401 2.33 14.94 -2.40
C GLN A 401 2.41 15.81 -1.12
N LEU A 402 1.97 15.30 0.03
CA LEU A 402 2.10 16.00 1.31
C LEU A 402 3.57 16.26 1.67
N LEU A 403 4.43 15.26 1.49
CA LEU A 403 5.88 15.41 1.72
C LEU A 403 6.51 16.45 0.79
N PHE A 404 6.16 16.45 -0.50
CA PHE A 404 6.70 17.44 -1.45
C PHE A 404 6.20 18.86 -1.14
N ASN A 405 4.93 19.02 -0.73
CA ASN A 405 4.40 20.30 -0.27
C ASN A 405 5.15 20.81 0.97
N MET A 406 5.35 19.95 1.97
CA MET A 406 6.08 20.26 3.20
C MET A 406 7.55 20.66 2.96
N ILE A 407 8.20 20.13 1.91
CA ILE A 407 9.64 20.30 1.65
C ILE A 407 9.94 21.41 0.63
N PHE A 408 9.09 21.58 -0.39
CA PHE A 408 9.35 22.53 -1.48
C PHE A 408 8.46 23.78 -1.45
N GLU A 409 7.18 23.64 -1.09
CA GLU A 409 6.24 24.76 -1.10
C GLU A 409 6.29 25.56 0.22
N ALA A 410 6.41 24.87 1.37
CA ALA A 410 6.47 25.49 2.69
C ALA A 410 7.89 25.88 3.13
N ASP A 411 8.13 27.17 3.38
CA ASP A 411 9.47 27.72 3.64
C ASP A 411 10.09 27.35 5.00
N GLY A 412 9.26 26.99 5.99
CA GLY A 412 9.71 26.69 7.36
C GLY A 412 10.72 25.53 7.48
N VAL A 413 10.79 24.64 6.49
CA VAL A 413 11.76 23.51 6.48
C VAL A 413 13.13 23.91 5.91
N LYS A 414 13.24 25.03 5.19
CA LYS A 414 14.52 25.55 4.66
C LYS A 414 15.25 26.46 5.65
N ALA A 415 14.50 27.30 6.36
CA ALA A 415 15.01 28.24 7.36
C ALA A 415 15.78 27.57 8.52
N GLY A 416 15.61 26.26 8.76
CA GLY A 416 16.31 25.48 9.79
C GLY A 416 17.80 25.22 9.54
N GLY A 417 18.44 25.92 8.59
CA GLY A 417 19.85 25.70 8.25
C GLY A 417 20.08 24.37 7.50
N GLY A 418 19.19 24.04 6.54
CA GLY A 418 19.37 23.00 5.53
C GLY A 418 19.43 21.52 5.97
N GLU A 419 19.32 21.23 7.27
CA GLU A 419 18.91 19.93 7.82
C GLU A 419 17.62 20.09 8.64
N SER A 420 16.79 19.04 8.72
CA SER A 420 15.58 19.05 9.55
C SER A 420 15.16 17.64 9.99
N TRP A 421 14.62 17.53 11.21
CA TRP A 421 14.09 16.29 11.79
C TRP A 421 12.62 16.51 12.16
N ILE A 422 11.71 15.95 11.36
CA ILE A 422 10.28 16.28 11.39
C ILE A 422 9.48 15.02 11.76
N PRO A 423 8.69 15.01 12.85
CA PRO A 423 7.70 13.97 13.08
C PRO A 423 6.56 14.13 12.07
N VAL A 424 6.24 13.07 11.33
CA VAL A 424 5.24 13.09 10.28
C VAL A 424 4.49 11.75 10.23
N CYS A 425 3.16 11.81 10.24
CA CYS A 425 2.32 10.66 9.90
C CYS A 425 2.13 10.61 8.37
N LEU A 426 2.09 9.42 7.79
CA LEU A 426 1.81 9.21 6.36
C LEU A 426 0.45 8.50 6.24
N PRO A 427 -0.68 9.22 6.07
CA PRO A 427 -2.00 8.64 6.25
C PRO A 427 -2.36 7.50 5.29
N GLY A 428 -1.83 7.53 4.06
CA GLY A 428 -2.01 6.48 3.05
C GLY A 428 -1.16 5.22 3.30
N PHE A 429 -0.13 5.31 4.15
CA PHE A 429 0.68 4.19 4.62
C PHE A 429 0.20 3.66 5.97
N ASN A 430 0.08 4.53 6.97
CA ASN A 430 -0.44 4.23 8.31
C ASN A 430 -0.86 5.52 9.02
N SER A 431 -2.16 5.82 9.01
CA SER A 431 -2.76 6.97 9.72
C SER A 431 -2.69 6.91 11.26
N SER A 432 -2.22 5.79 11.83
CA SER A 432 -2.22 5.56 13.29
C SER A 432 -0.87 5.80 13.98
N GLY A 433 0.20 6.07 13.24
CA GLY A 433 1.54 6.22 13.80
C GLY A 433 2.31 7.41 13.22
N TYR A 434 3.19 7.97 14.06
CA TYR A 434 4.23 8.88 13.60
C TYR A 434 5.39 8.10 13.01
N LEU A 435 5.92 8.60 11.90
CA LEU A 435 7.26 8.33 11.41
C LEU A 435 8.12 9.57 11.67
N TYR A 436 9.43 9.45 11.49
CA TYR A 436 10.38 10.54 11.63
C TYR A 436 11.13 10.72 10.32
N MET A 437 11.04 11.94 9.77
CA MET A 437 11.61 12.31 8.50
C MET A 437 12.82 13.21 8.71
N TYR A 438 13.98 12.74 8.27
CA TYR A 438 15.19 13.52 8.10
C TYR A 438 15.18 14.11 6.69
N VAL A 439 15.25 15.45 6.59
CA VAL A 439 15.39 16.19 5.35
C VAL A 439 16.76 16.85 5.34
N SER A 440 17.47 16.80 4.22
CA SER A 440 18.65 17.63 3.99
C SER A 440 18.64 18.21 2.57
N PHE A 441 18.80 19.52 2.48
CA PHE A 441 18.98 20.23 1.22
C PHE A 441 20.46 20.37 0.88
N ILE A 442 20.75 20.25 -0.41
CA ILE A 442 22.07 20.39 -1.00
C ILE A 442 21.97 21.48 -2.07
N ASP A 443 22.70 22.58 -1.87
CA ASP A 443 22.97 23.51 -2.95
C ASP A 443 23.90 22.83 -3.97
N LEU A 444 23.62 23.07 -5.25
CA LEU A 444 24.42 22.56 -6.36
C LEU A 444 25.52 23.54 -6.78
N ASN A 445 25.60 24.75 -6.20
CA ASN A 445 26.54 25.80 -6.56
C ASN A 445 27.79 25.87 -5.66
N ASP A 446 27.72 25.44 -4.40
CA ASP A 446 28.90 25.27 -3.54
C ASP A 446 29.67 23.96 -3.84
N GLU A 447 30.92 24.06 -4.30
CA GLU A 447 31.81 22.90 -4.52
C GLU A 447 32.29 22.23 -3.21
N SER A 448 32.41 23.01 -2.13
CA SER A 448 32.60 22.49 -0.77
C SER A 448 31.41 21.63 -0.34
N GLY A 449 30.22 22.02 -0.84
CA GLY A 449 28.92 21.48 -0.56
C GLY A 449 28.68 21.32 0.93
N GLY A 450 28.75 22.45 1.64
CA GLY A 450 28.21 22.59 2.98
C GLY A 450 26.69 22.39 3.00
N VAL A 451 26.11 22.61 4.18
CA VAL A 451 24.66 22.77 4.32
C VAL A 451 24.32 24.23 3.97
N ILE A 452 23.10 24.52 3.49
CA ILE A 452 22.70 25.86 3.04
C ILE A 452 22.88 26.89 4.17
N MET A 453 23.76 27.87 3.94
CA MET A 453 24.03 29.00 4.84
C MET A 453 23.36 30.31 4.39
N ASN A 454 22.92 30.40 3.12
CA ASN A 454 22.38 31.61 2.51
C ASN A 454 20.98 31.33 1.94
N ASP A 455 20.02 32.20 2.22
CA ASP A 455 18.58 31.99 1.94
C ASP A 455 18.23 32.18 0.44
N ASP A 456 19.07 32.92 -0.31
CA ASP A 456 18.79 33.39 -1.69
C ASP A 456 18.78 32.30 -2.79
N THR A 457 18.95 31.02 -2.48
CA THR A 457 18.96 29.96 -3.53
C THR A 457 17.53 29.62 -3.99
N PRO A 458 17.20 29.78 -5.30
CA PRO A 458 15.83 29.60 -5.78
C PRO A 458 15.35 28.16 -5.59
N LYS A 459 14.08 28.01 -5.17
CA LYS A 459 13.46 26.73 -4.75
C LYS A 459 13.67 25.59 -5.78
N ASP A 460 13.73 25.93 -7.06
CA ASP A 460 13.87 25.01 -8.20
C ASP A 460 15.30 24.47 -8.45
N GLU A 461 16.37 25.07 -7.91
CA GLU A 461 17.75 24.59 -8.16
C GLU A 461 18.31 23.64 -7.09
N SER A 462 17.61 23.44 -5.96
CA SER A 462 18.08 22.58 -4.86
C SER A 462 17.79 21.08 -5.06
N VAL A 463 18.66 20.24 -4.47
CA VAL A 463 18.41 18.79 -4.31
C VAL A 463 18.06 18.51 -2.85
N ALA A 464 16.94 17.83 -2.62
CA ALA A 464 16.52 17.36 -1.31
C ALA A 464 16.74 15.84 -1.20
N ILE A 465 17.41 15.42 -0.13
CA ILE A 465 17.48 14.02 0.31
C ILE A 465 16.52 13.87 1.48
N VAL A 466 15.63 12.88 1.39
CA VAL A 466 14.60 12.61 2.41
C VAL A 466 14.74 11.17 2.88
N LEU A 467 14.99 10.98 4.17
CA LEU A 467 15.16 9.67 4.80
C LEU A 467 14.14 9.52 5.92
N ILE A 468 13.29 8.49 5.84
CA ILE A 468 12.18 8.27 6.77
C ILE A 468 12.43 6.99 7.56
N SER A 469 12.25 7.05 8.88
CA SER A 469 12.30 5.92 9.80
C SER A 469 11.05 5.86 10.69
N ALA A 470 10.79 4.70 11.28
CA ALA A 470 9.83 4.55 12.38
C ALA A 470 10.45 4.88 13.75
N ASP A 471 11.78 5.06 13.83
CA ASP A 471 12.49 5.29 15.09
C ASP A 471 12.87 6.77 15.30
N LYS A 472 12.42 7.33 16.43
CA LYS A 472 12.68 8.70 16.90
C LYS A 472 14.17 8.99 17.12
N GLU A 473 14.97 7.98 17.48
CA GLU A 473 16.39 8.14 17.84
C GLU A 473 17.33 7.96 16.64
N SER A 474 16.80 7.62 15.46
CA SER A 474 17.60 7.29 14.27
C SER A 474 18.28 8.49 13.58
N PHE A 475 18.05 9.73 14.05
CA PHE A 475 18.58 10.97 13.45
C PHE A 475 20.06 10.90 13.04
N PHE A 476 20.97 10.57 13.97
CA PHE A 476 22.41 10.52 13.69
C PHE A 476 22.79 9.42 12.69
N GLN A 477 22.05 8.31 12.66
CA GLN A 477 22.28 7.23 11.69
C GLN A 477 21.88 7.66 10.27
N LEU A 478 20.79 8.43 10.15
CA LEU A 478 20.33 8.98 8.88
C LEU A 478 21.22 10.15 8.40
N GLN A 479 21.72 10.97 9.33
CA GLN A 479 22.71 12.02 9.03
C GLN A 479 24.04 11.42 8.53
N GLU A 480 24.54 10.36 9.17
CA GLU A 480 25.76 9.67 8.72
C GLU A 480 25.53 8.99 7.34
N MET A 481 24.36 8.39 7.12
CA MET A 481 23.93 7.89 5.81
C MET A 481 23.93 9.02 4.75
N ARG A 482 23.38 10.21 5.06
CA ARG A 482 23.37 11.37 4.16
C ARG A 482 24.79 11.79 3.79
N ASN A 483 25.69 11.90 4.76
CA ASN A 483 27.07 12.30 4.51
C ASN A 483 27.82 11.31 3.61
N LYS A 484 27.65 9.99 3.83
CA LYS A 484 28.20 8.93 2.96
C LYS A 484 27.61 8.97 1.55
N LEU A 485 26.29 9.14 1.45
CA LEU A 485 25.50 9.23 0.21
C LEU A 485 25.93 10.42 -0.65
N VAL A 486 26.02 11.62 -0.08
CA VAL A 486 26.46 12.85 -0.77
C VAL A 486 27.91 12.74 -1.23
N GLY A 487 28.81 12.23 -0.37
CA GLY A 487 30.21 12.00 -0.73
C GLY A 487 30.39 11.03 -1.90
N GLN A 488 29.53 10.02 -2.02
CA GLN A 488 29.54 9.09 -3.17
C GLN A 488 28.87 9.71 -4.41
N MET A 489 27.77 10.46 -4.26
CA MET A 489 27.10 11.16 -5.37
C MET A 489 27.98 12.23 -6.04
N ARG A 490 28.91 12.86 -5.31
CA ARG A 490 29.95 13.73 -5.89
C ARG A 490 30.97 12.91 -6.68
N LYS A 491 31.51 11.83 -6.09
CA LYS A 491 32.50 10.95 -6.73
C LYS A 491 31.97 10.25 -7.99
N SER A 492 30.67 10.02 -8.10
CA SER A 492 30.01 9.47 -9.30
C SER A 492 29.52 10.53 -10.29
N GLY A 493 29.76 11.82 -10.04
CA GLY A 493 29.26 12.93 -10.86
C GLY A 493 27.73 13.09 -10.86
N SER A 494 27.01 12.36 -10.01
CA SER A 494 25.55 12.28 -10.06
C SER A 494 24.86 13.59 -9.68
N LEU A 495 25.45 14.41 -8.81
CA LEU A 495 24.95 15.76 -8.52
C LEU A 495 24.99 16.67 -9.76
N ASN A 496 26.09 16.63 -10.53
CA ASN A 496 26.27 17.47 -11.71
C ASN A 496 25.28 17.10 -12.82
N ILE A 497 24.99 15.81 -12.99
CA ILE A 497 23.98 15.32 -13.95
C ILE A 497 22.57 15.77 -13.53
N MET A 498 22.27 15.82 -12.23
CA MET A 498 21.02 16.42 -11.75
C MET A 498 21.00 17.94 -11.98
N LYS A 499 22.11 18.66 -11.73
CA LYS A 499 22.25 20.10 -12.02
C LYS A 499 21.95 20.43 -13.49
N GLU A 500 22.55 19.67 -14.42
CA GLU A 500 22.29 19.81 -15.86
C GLU A 500 20.82 19.52 -16.20
N SER A 501 20.24 18.46 -15.60
CA SER A 501 18.84 18.06 -15.83
C SER A 501 17.83 19.06 -15.25
N ILE A 502 18.16 19.75 -14.16
CA ILE A 502 17.36 20.87 -13.63
C ILE A 502 17.45 22.07 -14.58
N LYS A 503 18.66 22.52 -14.93
CA LYS A 503 18.87 23.70 -15.77
C LYS A 503 18.35 23.54 -17.20
N LYS A 504 18.23 22.30 -17.70
CA LYS A 504 17.53 21.98 -18.96
C LYS A 504 16.00 22.07 -18.86
N GLY A 505 15.45 22.20 -17.65
CA GLY A 505 14.03 22.47 -17.41
C GLY A 505 13.10 21.32 -17.79
N ARG A 506 11.94 21.69 -18.34
CA ARG A 506 11.00 20.78 -19.02
C ARG A 506 11.11 21.03 -20.53
N PRO A 507 10.95 20.03 -21.40
CA PRO A 507 10.96 20.27 -22.85
C PRO A 507 9.71 21.07 -23.27
N SER A 508 9.85 21.97 -24.23
CA SER A 508 8.69 22.54 -24.94
C SER A 508 8.09 21.49 -25.89
N PRO A 509 6.83 21.62 -26.33
CA PRO A 509 6.26 20.71 -27.34
C PRO A 509 7.04 20.76 -28.66
N THR A 510 7.58 21.93 -29.03
CA THR A 510 8.38 22.14 -30.25
C THR A 510 9.76 21.49 -30.18
N ASP A 511 10.37 21.34 -28.99
CA ASP A 511 11.60 20.54 -28.81
C ASP A 511 11.38 19.04 -29.04
N ILE A 512 10.15 18.56 -28.89
CA ILE A 512 9.76 17.16 -29.02
C ILE A 512 9.28 16.86 -30.44
N VAL A 513 8.42 17.74 -30.96
CA VAL A 513 7.80 17.65 -32.27
C VAL A 513 8.02 18.99 -32.99
N PRO A 514 9.00 19.08 -33.90
CA PRO A 514 9.17 20.24 -34.76
C PRO A 514 7.87 20.60 -35.48
N ASP A 515 7.60 21.90 -35.59
CA ASP A 515 6.45 22.50 -36.26
C ASP A 515 5.07 21.99 -35.74
N THR A 516 4.99 21.62 -34.46
CA THR A 516 3.74 21.25 -33.80
C THR A 516 2.83 22.44 -33.51
N VAL A 517 1.51 22.24 -33.65
CA VAL A 517 0.48 23.22 -33.26
C VAL A 517 0.18 23.23 -31.75
N LEU A 518 0.78 22.31 -31.00
CA LEU A 518 0.53 22.13 -29.57
C LEU A 518 1.36 23.11 -28.74
N ARG A 519 0.70 23.87 -27.86
CA ARG A 519 1.32 24.83 -26.94
C ARG A 519 1.67 24.20 -25.59
N HIS A 520 0.88 23.22 -25.13
CA HIS A 520 1.14 22.51 -23.88
C HIS A 520 0.56 21.08 -23.88
N PHE A 521 1.17 20.16 -23.13
CA PHE A 521 0.61 18.83 -22.87
C PHE A 521 0.86 18.33 -21.44
N LEU A 522 -0.02 17.42 -20.99
CA LEU A 522 0.13 16.58 -19.80
C LEU A 522 -0.01 15.11 -20.23
N TYR A 523 0.96 14.25 -19.90
CA TYR A 523 0.86 12.80 -20.09
C TYR A 523 1.02 12.08 -18.76
N LYS A 524 0.06 11.24 -18.38
CA LYS A 524 0.04 10.39 -17.19
C LYS A 524 0.17 8.93 -17.59
N SER A 525 1.19 8.24 -17.07
CA SER A 525 1.29 6.78 -17.13
C SER A 525 0.49 6.17 -15.98
N LYS A 526 -0.57 5.42 -16.28
CA LYS A 526 -1.44 4.82 -15.26
C LYS A 526 -0.71 3.75 -14.47
N ALA A 527 0.04 2.87 -15.15
CA ALA A 527 0.80 1.78 -14.54
C ALA A 527 1.86 2.27 -13.53
N HIS A 528 2.46 3.44 -13.77
CA HIS A 528 3.51 4.01 -12.90
C HIS A 528 2.97 5.03 -11.87
N VAL A 529 1.72 5.45 -11.99
CA VAL A 529 1.09 6.57 -11.24
C VAL A 529 1.96 7.84 -11.25
N GLN A 530 2.54 8.12 -12.42
CA GLN A 530 3.48 9.21 -12.67
C GLN A 530 3.08 9.98 -13.93
N PHE A 531 3.47 11.24 -14.00
CA PHE A 531 3.18 12.08 -15.16
C PHE A 531 4.40 12.90 -15.62
N VAL A 532 4.30 13.42 -16.84
CA VAL A 532 5.22 14.39 -17.45
C VAL A 532 4.41 15.52 -18.07
N MET A 533 4.93 16.74 -18.00
CA MET A 533 4.37 17.92 -18.65
C MET A 533 5.42 18.62 -19.52
N SER A 534 4.97 19.45 -20.47
CA SER A 534 5.82 20.43 -21.16
C SER A 534 6.30 21.57 -20.25
N ALA A 535 7.20 22.41 -20.75
CA ALA A 535 7.40 23.74 -20.16
C ALA A 535 6.14 24.62 -20.31
N TYR A 536 5.90 25.49 -19.32
CA TYR A 536 4.90 26.56 -19.41
C TYR A 536 5.33 27.70 -20.34
N ALA A 537 6.64 27.90 -20.51
CA ALA A 537 7.20 28.89 -21.44
C ALA A 537 7.10 28.40 -22.90
N PRO A 538 6.81 29.28 -23.87
CA PRO A 538 6.65 30.73 -23.72
C PRO A 538 5.24 31.21 -23.31
N ASP A 539 4.19 30.45 -23.62
CA ASP A 539 2.82 30.97 -23.66
C ASP A 539 2.17 31.22 -22.28
N PHE A 540 2.51 30.40 -21.27
CA PHE A 540 1.81 30.28 -19.99
C PHE A 540 2.65 30.70 -18.77
N THR A 541 3.64 31.60 -18.95
CA THR A 541 4.52 32.07 -17.88
C THR A 541 3.84 32.93 -16.81
N SER A 542 2.80 33.69 -17.18
CA SER A 542 1.99 34.50 -16.25
C SER A 542 1.07 33.61 -15.40
N LEU A 543 0.94 33.91 -14.10
CA LEU A 543 0.17 33.11 -13.14
C LEU A 543 -1.31 32.97 -13.55
N THR A 544 -1.91 34.02 -14.11
CA THR A 544 -3.27 34.00 -14.63
C THR A 544 -3.41 33.09 -15.85
N ARG A 545 -2.37 33.01 -16.70
CA ARG A 545 -2.34 32.08 -17.86
C ARG A 545 -2.14 30.64 -17.42
N HIS A 546 -1.30 30.39 -16.42
CA HIS A 546 -1.16 29.09 -15.76
C HIS A 546 -2.51 28.64 -15.15
N ARG A 547 -3.20 29.50 -14.39
CA ARG A 547 -4.52 29.15 -13.84
C ARG A 547 -5.55 28.87 -14.93
N ARG A 548 -5.57 29.65 -16.02
CA ARG A 548 -6.42 29.36 -17.20
C ARG A 548 -6.13 27.97 -17.75
N LEU A 549 -4.85 27.66 -18.02
CA LEU A 549 -4.40 26.35 -18.51
C LEU A 549 -4.82 25.18 -17.60
N ILE A 550 -4.61 25.30 -16.28
CA ILE A 550 -5.02 24.25 -15.33
C ILE A 550 -6.55 24.14 -15.23
N SER A 551 -7.28 25.25 -15.29
CA SER A 551 -8.75 25.21 -15.31
C SER A 551 -9.26 24.49 -16.58
N THR A 552 -8.65 24.74 -17.74
CA THR A 552 -8.91 24.01 -18.99
C THR A 552 -8.58 22.51 -18.87
N TYR A 553 -7.52 22.13 -18.13
CA TYR A 553 -7.22 20.72 -17.89
C TYR A 553 -8.14 20.05 -16.86
N ASN A 554 -8.56 20.75 -15.79
CA ASN A 554 -9.59 20.27 -14.87
C ASN A 554 -10.89 19.96 -15.65
N SER A 555 -11.33 20.92 -16.45
CA SER A 555 -12.48 20.85 -17.35
C SER A 555 -12.43 19.64 -18.30
N LEU A 556 -11.30 19.48 -18.99
CA LEU A 556 -11.07 18.39 -19.93
C LEU A 556 -10.93 17.01 -19.24
N HIS A 557 -10.48 16.98 -17.99
CA HIS A 557 -10.49 15.78 -17.16
C HIS A 557 -11.91 15.44 -16.68
N GLU A 558 -12.73 16.43 -16.33
CA GLU A 558 -14.14 16.23 -15.95
C GLU A 558 -14.95 15.64 -17.11
N SER A 559 -14.81 16.13 -18.35
CA SER A 559 -15.56 15.61 -19.50
C SER A 559 -15.21 14.17 -19.90
N VAL A 560 -14.00 13.69 -19.57
CA VAL A 560 -13.51 12.35 -19.92
C VAL A 560 -13.69 11.33 -18.77
N HIS A 561 -13.66 11.78 -17.51
CA HIS A 561 -13.87 10.94 -16.32
C HIS A 561 -15.24 11.14 -15.67
N ALA A 562 -16.20 11.77 -16.35
CA ALA A 562 -17.56 11.92 -15.87
C ALA A 562 -18.22 10.54 -15.64
N ARG A 563 -19.06 10.46 -14.59
CA ARG A 563 -19.81 9.24 -14.32
C ARG A 563 -20.82 9.03 -15.46
N ASN A 564 -20.80 7.84 -16.04
CA ASN A 564 -21.59 7.40 -17.21
C ASN A 564 -21.04 7.82 -18.59
N THR A 565 -19.88 8.46 -18.71
CA THR A 565 -19.23 8.68 -20.02
C THR A 565 -18.20 7.58 -20.35
N HIS A 566 -18.21 7.10 -21.60
CA HIS A 566 -17.18 6.19 -22.15
C HIS A 566 -16.30 6.89 -23.20
N VAL A 567 -16.13 8.20 -23.09
CA VAL A 567 -15.34 9.03 -24.00
C VAL A 567 -13.87 8.63 -23.89
N LYS A 568 -13.31 8.03 -24.96
CA LYS A 568 -11.86 7.69 -25.03
C LYS A 568 -11.03 8.82 -25.63
N ILE A 569 -11.65 9.65 -26.48
CA ILE A 569 -11.03 10.80 -27.13
C ILE A 569 -12.03 11.96 -27.06
N HIS A 570 -11.62 13.10 -26.53
CA HIS A 570 -12.40 14.34 -26.52
C HIS A 570 -11.67 15.42 -27.33
N TYR A 571 -12.40 16.20 -28.11
CA TYR A 571 -11.87 17.34 -28.85
C TYR A 571 -12.84 18.51 -28.72
N GLY A 572 -12.35 19.62 -28.17
CA GLY A 572 -13.10 20.84 -27.98
C GLY A 572 -12.38 22.04 -28.60
N THR A 573 -13.15 23.05 -28.98
CA THR A 573 -12.63 24.32 -29.52
C THR A 573 -13.28 25.47 -28.77
N SER A 574 -12.47 26.37 -28.22
CA SER A 574 -12.95 27.61 -27.60
C SER A 574 -12.24 28.82 -28.20
N LYS A 575 -12.65 30.04 -27.81
CA LYS A 575 -12.19 31.28 -28.43
C LYS A 575 -10.69 31.53 -28.24
N SER A 576 -10.09 31.03 -27.17
CA SER A 576 -8.66 31.20 -26.87
C SER A 576 -7.77 30.00 -27.24
N ALA A 577 -8.34 28.78 -27.33
CA ALA A 577 -7.58 27.55 -27.53
C ALA A 577 -8.42 26.38 -28.07
N SER A 578 -7.78 25.49 -28.83
CA SER A 578 -8.28 24.14 -29.13
C SER A 578 -7.70 23.13 -28.13
N VAL A 579 -8.53 22.17 -27.69
CA VAL A 579 -8.19 21.20 -26.63
C VAL A 579 -8.43 19.77 -27.10
N PHE A 580 -7.59 18.84 -26.62
CA PHE A 580 -7.67 17.43 -26.99
C PHE A 580 -7.30 16.55 -25.80
N ALA A 581 -8.10 15.52 -25.53
CA ALA A 581 -7.77 14.47 -24.58
C ALA A 581 -7.86 13.09 -25.24
N TRP A 582 -7.01 12.18 -24.78
CA TRP A 582 -6.99 10.78 -25.16
C TRP A 582 -6.69 9.93 -23.93
N VAL A 583 -7.66 9.10 -23.53
CA VAL A 583 -7.57 8.22 -22.37
C VAL A 583 -7.67 6.76 -22.79
N THR A 584 -6.72 5.96 -22.32
CA THR A 584 -6.61 4.52 -22.55
C THR A 584 -6.52 3.79 -21.20
N PRO A 585 -6.50 2.44 -21.17
CA PRO A 585 -6.18 1.70 -19.94
C PRO A 585 -4.76 1.94 -19.43
N ILE A 586 -3.83 2.35 -20.31
CA ILE A 586 -2.38 2.44 -20.03
C ILE A 586 -1.96 3.88 -19.69
N PHE A 587 -2.55 4.87 -20.34
CA PHE A 587 -2.18 6.28 -20.20
C PHE A 587 -3.36 7.26 -20.32
N GLU A 588 -3.10 8.51 -19.94
CA GLU A 588 -3.96 9.67 -20.23
C GLU A 588 -3.07 10.76 -20.84
N LEU A 589 -3.49 11.34 -21.97
CA LEU A 589 -2.80 12.45 -22.64
C LEU A 589 -3.79 13.60 -22.84
N TYR A 590 -3.42 14.78 -22.36
CA TYR A 590 -4.18 16.02 -22.48
C TYR A 590 -3.32 17.06 -23.20
N CYS A 591 -3.85 17.73 -24.22
CA CYS A 591 -3.13 18.65 -25.10
C CYS A 591 -3.92 19.96 -25.28
N VAL A 592 -3.21 21.08 -25.36
CA VAL A 592 -3.75 22.42 -25.63
C VAL A 592 -2.99 23.05 -26.79
N ALA A 593 -3.71 23.66 -27.73
CA ALA A 593 -3.22 24.22 -28.99
C ALA A 593 -3.76 25.65 -29.21
N GLY A 594 -3.33 26.31 -30.28
CA GLY A 594 -3.94 27.58 -30.72
C GLY A 594 -5.43 27.45 -31.09
N PRO A 595 -6.22 28.53 -31.08
CA PRO A 595 -7.64 28.48 -31.43
C PRO A 595 -7.85 28.10 -32.90
N ASP A 596 -6.95 28.53 -33.79
CA ASP A 596 -6.97 28.21 -35.23
C ASP A 596 -6.50 26.78 -35.55
N ALA A 597 -6.02 26.03 -34.55
CA ALA A 597 -5.48 24.69 -34.74
C ALA A 597 -6.61 23.67 -34.91
N THR A 598 -6.66 23.05 -36.09
CA THR A 598 -7.67 22.04 -36.43
C THR A 598 -7.34 20.65 -35.84
N ARG A 599 -8.36 19.79 -35.76
CA ARG A 599 -8.29 18.45 -35.16
C ARG A 599 -7.16 17.57 -35.70
N THR A 600 -6.85 17.63 -37.00
CA THR A 600 -5.90 16.70 -37.64
C THR A 600 -4.42 17.01 -37.30
N PRO A 601 -3.92 18.26 -37.40
CA PRO A 601 -2.61 18.62 -36.84
C PRO A 601 -2.48 18.33 -35.34
N ILE A 602 -3.55 18.53 -34.55
CA ILE A 602 -3.57 18.26 -33.11
C ILE A 602 -3.42 16.76 -32.82
N SER A 603 -4.16 15.89 -33.52
CA SER A 603 -4.06 14.43 -33.33
C SER A 603 -2.73 13.86 -33.84
N GLN A 604 -2.17 14.42 -34.91
CA GLN A 604 -0.82 14.07 -35.37
C GLN A 604 0.26 14.49 -34.35
N GLY A 605 0.15 15.68 -33.77
CA GLY A 605 1.02 16.14 -32.68
C GLY A 605 0.92 15.24 -31.44
N ALA A 606 -0.29 14.89 -31.02
CA ALA A 606 -0.53 14.00 -29.88
C ALA A 606 0.05 12.59 -30.10
N ASN A 607 -0.11 12.02 -31.30
CA ASN A 607 0.50 10.74 -31.65
C ASN A 607 2.04 10.77 -31.63
N LYS A 608 2.67 11.84 -32.17
CA LYS A 608 4.13 12.02 -32.10
C LYS A 608 4.62 12.19 -30.66
N ILE A 609 3.88 12.90 -29.80
CA ILE A 609 4.17 12.98 -28.36
C ILE A 609 4.07 11.59 -27.71
N ARG A 610 3.02 10.80 -28.00
CA ARG A 610 2.88 9.43 -27.50
C ARG A 610 4.08 8.55 -27.88
N GLN A 611 4.49 8.58 -29.14
CA GLN A 611 5.66 7.85 -29.65
C GLN A 611 6.96 8.31 -28.95
N TRP A 612 7.12 9.61 -28.69
CA TRP A 612 8.25 10.13 -27.91
C TRP A 612 8.23 9.66 -26.45
N VAL A 613 7.06 9.66 -25.78
CA VAL A 613 6.95 9.14 -24.41
C VAL A 613 7.28 7.65 -24.37
N GLN A 614 6.79 6.86 -25.31
CA GLN A 614 7.12 5.43 -25.43
C GLN A 614 8.62 5.20 -25.67
N LYS A 615 9.25 6.01 -26.54
CA LYS A 615 10.70 5.93 -26.84
C LYS A 615 11.59 6.38 -25.68
N GLU A 616 11.14 7.33 -24.88
CA GLU A 616 11.91 7.92 -23.76
C GLU A 616 11.40 7.43 -22.39
N GLU A 617 10.58 6.37 -22.33
CA GLU A 617 9.81 6.00 -21.13
C GLU A 617 10.71 5.81 -19.90
N GLU A 618 11.81 5.05 -20.05
CA GLU A 618 12.80 4.80 -18.99
C GLU A 618 13.54 6.06 -18.48
N ARG A 619 13.46 7.16 -19.24
CA ARG A 619 14.05 8.45 -18.90
C ARG A 619 13.05 9.39 -18.24
N LEU A 620 11.76 9.19 -18.51
CA LEU A 620 10.66 9.98 -17.95
C LEU A 620 10.21 9.36 -16.63
N PHE A 621 9.66 8.16 -16.67
CA PHE A 621 9.09 7.48 -15.50
C PHE A 621 10.12 6.59 -14.80
N ILE A 622 9.97 6.43 -13.48
CA ILE A 622 10.81 5.54 -12.69
C ILE A 622 10.24 4.12 -12.85
N ILE A 623 10.58 3.47 -13.97
CA ILE A 623 10.16 2.10 -14.30
C ILE A 623 10.88 1.11 -13.38
N GLY A 624 10.13 0.15 -12.82
CA GLY A 624 10.62 -0.70 -11.73
C GLY A 624 11.08 0.14 -10.51
N GLY A 625 10.49 1.32 -10.34
CA GLY A 625 11.09 2.48 -9.66
C GLY A 625 11.19 2.44 -8.14
N ALA A 626 11.18 1.25 -7.57
CA ALA A 626 11.54 1.00 -6.19
C ALA A 626 12.68 -0.02 -6.21
N SER A 627 13.90 0.42 -5.90
CA SER A 627 15.02 -0.51 -5.75
C SER A 627 14.84 -1.27 -4.43
N HIS A 628 14.14 -2.39 -4.58
CA HIS A 628 13.52 -3.17 -3.54
C HIS A 628 14.53 -3.98 -2.71
N PHE A 629 14.90 -3.46 -1.54
CA PHE A 629 15.60 -4.26 -0.54
C PHE A 629 14.62 -5.21 0.18
N MET A 630 15.13 -6.37 0.61
CA MET A 630 14.46 -7.15 1.63
C MET A 630 14.69 -6.46 2.99
N VAL A 631 13.61 -6.09 3.66
CA VAL A 631 13.64 -5.83 5.10
C VAL A 631 13.87 -7.19 5.76
N GLN A 632 15.08 -7.41 6.31
CA GLN A 632 15.39 -8.65 7.03
C GLN A 632 14.58 -8.79 8.33
N ASN A 633 14.12 -7.66 8.89
CA ASN A 633 13.36 -7.60 10.13
C ASN A 633 11.89 -7.24 9.84
N MET A 634 11.11 -8.17 9.27
CA MET A 634 9.69 -8.20 9.64
C MET A 634 9.66 -8.73 11.07
N SER A 635 9.05 -7.98 11.99
CA SER A 635 8.97 -8.36 13.40
C SER A 635 8.29 -9.72 13.55
N GLU A 636 9.00 -10.69 14.11
CA GLU A 636 8.38 -11.88 14.69
C GLU A 636 7.36 -11.42 15.74
N SER A 637 6.16 -11.99 15.73
CA SER A 637 5.13 -11.62 16.70
C SER A 637 5.59 -12.02 18.11
N GLN A 638 5.91 -11.03 18.96
CA GLN A 638 6.25 -11.30 20.37
C GLN A 638 5.06 -11.84 21.18
N SER A 639 3.85 -11.90 20.60
CA SER A 639 2.71 -12.62 21.18
C SER A 639 2.71 -14.10 20.77
N GLY A 640 3.86 -14.77 20.87
CA GLY A 640 4.02 -16.21 20.64
C GLY A 640 3.21 -17.04 21.63
N LYS A 641 1.93 -17.24 21.34
CA LYS A 641 0.93 -17.88 22.21
C LYS A 641 0.07 -18.90 21.48
N HIS A 642 -0.01 -18.82 20.15
CA HIS A 642 -0.83 -19.73 19.36
C HIS A 642 -0.19 -21.11 19.24
N HIS A 643 1.14 -21.21 19.37
CA HIS A 643 1.83 -22.51 19.43
C HIS A 643 1.26 -23.44 20.53
N LEU A 644 0.94 -22.91 21.72
CA LEU A 644 0.32 -23.66 22.83
C LEU A 644 -1.12 -24.10 22.53
N LEU A 645 -1.87 -23.30 21.78
CA LEU A 645 -3.27 -23.56 21.44
C LEU A 645 -3.39 -24.58 20.30
N ILE A 646 -2.59 -24.41 19.25
CA ILE A 646 -2.54 -25.33 18.12
C ILE A 646 -1.83 -26.63 18.52
N GLY A 647 -0.87 -26.56 19.45
CA GLY A 647 -0.13 -27.69 20.07
C GLY A 647 1.25 -27.98 19.48
N VAL A 648 1.80 -27.04 18.70
CA VAL A 648 3.06 -27.15 17.96
C VAL A 648 4.27 -26.64 18.78
N PRO A 649 5.53 -26.96 18.39
CA PRO A 649 6.72 -26.58 19.15
C PRO A 649 6.81 -25.07 19.43
N SER A 650 7.37 -24.67 20.58
CA SER A 650 7.53 -23.26 20.96
C SER A 650 8.53 -22.47 20.11
N SER A 651 9.32 -23.14 19.26
CA SER A 651 10.13 -22.53 18.20
C SER A 651 9.35 -22.22 16.92
N THR A 652 8.08 -22.63 16.83
CA THR A 652 7.19 -22.33 15.69
C THR A 652 6.95 -20.82 15.59
N LYS A 653 7.22 -20.25 14.41
CA LYS A 653 7.16 -18.80 14.21
C LYS A 653 5.80 -18.34 13.70
N GLU A 654 5.32 -17.23 14.25
CA GLU A 654 4.03 -16.63 13.92
C GLU A 654 4.22 -15.38 13.03
N TYR A 655 3.52 -15.33 11.88
CA TYR A 655 3.53 -14.20 10.94
C TYR A 655 2.11 -13.76 10.56
N ALA A 656 1.88 -12.47 10.33
CA ALA A 656 0.66 -12.00 9.66
C ALA A 656 0.64 -12.46 8.19
N TYR A 657 -0.50 -12.98 7.72
CA TYR A 657 -0.62 -13.48 6.36
C TYR A 657 -0.64 -12.37 5.31
N LEU A 658 0.10 -12.60 4.22
CA LEU A 658 0.12 -11.78 3.02
C LEU A 658 0.44 -12.70 1.84
N ALA A 659 -0.45 -12.84 0.86
CA ALA A 659 -0.31 -13.84 -0.22
C ALA A 659 1.03 -13.75 -0.98
N ASN A 660 1.44 -12.53 -1.35
CA ASN A 660 2.72 -12.25 -2.02
C ASN A 660 3.97 -12.49 -1.13
N CYS A 661 3.78 -12.88 0.13
CA CYS A 661 4.85 -13.15 1.10
C CYS A 661 5.00 -14.64 1.43
N PHE A 662 3.96 -15.45 1.20
CA PHE A 662 3.93 -16.87 1.58
C PHE A 662 5.19 -17.60 1.10
N GLU A 663 5.43 -17.64 -0.21
CA GLU A 663 6.52 -18.40 -0.83
C GLU A 663 7.91 -18.00 -0.31
N ASN A 664 8.13 -16.69 -0.08
CA ASN A 664 9.40 -16.17 0.43
C ASN A 664 9.63 -16.53 1.91
N ILE A 665 8.55 -16.69 2.69
CA ILE A 665 8.60 -17.13 4.09
C ILE A 665 8.76 -18.66 4.14
N TYR A 666 8.01 -19.38 3.31
CA TYR A 666 8.04 -20.83 3.15
C TYR A 666 9.44 -21.33 2.78
N GLN A 667 10.00 -20.86 1.66
CA GLN A 667 11.33 -21.29 1.20
C GLN A 667 12.45 -20.91 2.19
N LYS A 668 12.38 -19.73 2.83
CA LYS A 668 13.36 -19.33 3.86
C LYS A 668 13.40 -20.32 5.02
N HIS A 669 12.23 -20.69 5.55
CA HIS A 669 12.12 -21.62 6.67
C HIS A 669 12.44 -23.06 6.27
N ARG A 670 12.02 -23.48 5.07
CA ARG A 670 12.42 -24.75 4.49
C ARG A 670 13.94 -24.86 4.38
N GLU A 671 14.61 -23.84 3.86
CA GLU A 671 16.09 -23.79 3.82
C GLU A 671 16.71 -23.83 5.22
N MET A 672 16.08 -23.23 6.24
CA MET A 672 16.54 -23.29 7.63
C MET A 672 16.38 -24.71 8.19
N LEU A 673 15.23 -25.35 8.00
CA LEU A 673 14.93 -26.71 8.45
C LEU A 673 15.79 -27.78 7.74
N GLU A 674 16.08 -27.61 6.44
CA GLU A 674 16.97 -28.48 5.68
C GLU A 674 18.44 -28.35 6.09
N LYS A 675 18.86 -27.19 6.64
CA LYS A 675 20.25 -26.90 7.07
C LYS A 675 20.49 -27.08 8.57
N ASP A 676 19.46 -27.00 9.41
CA ASP A 676 19.60 -27.10 10.86
C ASP A 676 19.95 -28.54 11.27
N THR A 677 21.06 -28.70 11.99
CA THR A 677 21.56 -29.98 12.54
C THR A 677 21.26 -30.15 14.02
N THR A 678 20.63 -29.17 14.67
CA THR A 678 20.47 -29.07 16.13
C THR A 678 19.09 -29.46 16.65
N SER A 679 18.16 -29.81 15.75
CA SER A 679 16.76 -30.17 16.04
C SER A 679 16.01 -29.09 16.85
N GLN A 680 16.25 -27.80 16.53
CA GLN A 680 15.58 -26.66 17.19
C GLN A 680 14.55 -25.96 16.29
N GLU A 681 14.84 -25.80 14.99
CA GLU A 681 13.87 -25.20 14.06
C GLU A 681 12.64 -26.10 13.89
N SER A 682 11.46 -25.49 13.95
CA SER A 682 10.15 -26.17 13.86
C SER A 682 9.83 -26.56 12.41
N PRO A 683 9.19 -27.72 12.17
CA PRO A 683 8.68 -28.08 10.84
C PRO A 683 7.44 -27.28 10.42
N TYR A 684 6.95 -26.34 11.25
CA TYR A 684 5.74 -25.56 10.98
C TYR A 684 5.95 -24.04 10.98
N ILE A 685 4.99 -23.33 10.36
CA ILE A 685 4.75 -21.90 10.49
C ILE A 685 3.29 -21.64 10.81
N ILE A 686 3.01 -20.65 11.67
CA ILE A 686 1.65 -20.15 11.90
C ILE A 686 1.47 -18.83 11.15
N PHE A 687 0.44 -18.76 10.31
CA PHE A 687 -0.02 -17.52 9.69
C PHE A 687 -1.29 -17.02 10.37
N THR A 688 -1.35 -15.72 10.65
CA THR A 688 -2.46 -15.07 11.39
C THR A 688 -3.18 -14.04 10.53
N GLY A 689 -4.48 -13.84 10.81
CA GLY A 689 -5.32 -12.89 10.07
C GLY A 689 -5.88 -13.42 8.75
N VAL A 690 -6.05 -14.75 8.63
CA VAL A 690 -6.62 -15.40 7.44
C VAL A 690 -8.13 -15.60 7.62
N ASP A 691 -8.95 -14.82 6.93
CA ASP A 691 -10.39 -15.08 6.81
C ASP A 691 -10.70 -16.27 5.88
N LYS A 692 -11.94 -16.77 5.92
CA LYS A 692 -12.32 -17.98 5.17
C LYS A 692 -12.24 -17.78 3.66
N GLU A 693 -12.46 -16.57 3.17
CA GLU A 693 -12.35 -16.21 1.75
C GLU A 693 -10.89 -16.25 1.27
N THR A 694 -9.98 -15.68 2.05
CA THR A 694 -8.53 -15.75 1.83
C THR A 694 -8.00 -17.18 1.96
N PHE A 695 -8.51 -17.95 2.93
CA PHE A 695 -8.18 -19.38 3.05
C PHE A 695 -8.61 -20.15 1.80
N SER A 696 -9.87 -20.07 1.38
CA SER A 696 -10.37 -20.78 0.20
C SER A 696 -9.66 -20.36 -1.09
N ARG A 697 -9.26 -19.09 -1.22
CA ARG A 697 -8.52 -18.59 -2.39
C ARG A 697 -7.07 -19.04 -2.43
N ASP A 698 -6.33 -18.89 -1.33
CA ASP A 698 -4.86 -19.01 -1.33
C ASP A 698 -4.37 -20.35 -0.75
N PHE A 699 -5.19 -21.06 0.03
CA PHE A 699 -4.87 -22.34 0.69
C PHE A 699 -5.87 -23.47 0.38
N GLY A 700 -6.88 -23.23 -0.47
CA GLY A 700 -7.89 -24.21 -0.89
C GLY A 700 -7.32 -25.41 -1.67
N GLU A 701 -8.17 -26.16 -2.36
CA GLU A 701 -7.73 -27.33 -3.13
C GLU A 701 -6.75 -26.92 -4.25
N GLY A 702 -5.55 -27.51 -4.24
CA GLY A 702 -4.44 -27.12 -5.13
C GLY A 702 -3.77 -25.77 -4.79
N GLY A 703 -4.14 -25.14 -3.67
CA GLY A 703 -3.51 -23.93 -3.16
C GLY A 703 -2.19 -24.17 -2.42
N ASN A 704 -1.76 -23.19 -1.63
CA ASN A 704 -0.55 -23.29 -0.81
C ASN A 704 -0.63 -24.42 0.24
N HIS A 705 0.52 -24.96 0.64
CA HIS A 705 0.64 -25.96 1.70
C HIS A 705 -0.02 -25.48 3.01
N CYS A 706 -0.77 -26.38 3.64
CA CYS A 706 -1.58 -26.13 4.82
C CYS A 706 -1.90 -27.48 5.48
N ASP A 707 -1.38 -27.68 6.69
CA ASP A 707 -1.83 -28.74 7.59
C ASP A 707 -3.25 -28.44 8.08
N SER A 708 -3.46 -27.24 8.65
CA SER A 708 -4.70 -26.90 9.35
C SER A 708 -5.13 -25.45 9.21
N TYR A 709 -6.44 -25.22 9.26
CA TYR A 709 -7.05 -23.90 9.40
C TYR A 709 -8.04 -23.87 10.58
N ILE A 710 -7.99 -22.79 11.37
CA ILE A 710 -8.87 -22.52 12.51
C ILE A 710 -9.65 -21.22 12.20
N PRO A 711 -10.88 -21.31 11.65
CA PRO A 711 -11.62 -20.15 11.17
C PRO A 711 -11.96 -19.13 12.27
N SER A 712 -12.26 -19.62 13.48
CA SER A 712 -12.67 -18.81 14.64
C SER A 712 -11.58 -17.85 15.15
N LEU A 713 -10.32 -18.07 14.77
CA LEU A 713 -9.16 -17.24 15.14
C LEU A 713 -8.40 -16.69 13.93
N GLY A 714 -8.78 -17.07 12.70
CA GLY A 714 -8.10 -16.72 11.47
C GLY A 714 -6.64 -17.20 11.42
N LEU A 715 -6.39 -18.44 11.87
CA LEU A 715 -5.06 -19.04 11.96
C LEU A 715 -4.90 -20.18 10.95
N VAL A 716 -3.86 -20.13 10.11
CA VAL A 716 -3.43 -21.24 9.25
C VAL A 716 -2.11 -21.80 9.78
N LEU A 717 -2.04 -23.12 9.97
CA LEU A 717 -0.79 -23.86 10.20
C LEU A 717 -0.27 -24.40 8.87
N VAL A 718 1.00 -24.13 8.59
CA VAL A 718 1.68 -24.51 7.36
C VAL A 718 2.84 -25.43 7.69
N ASP A 719 2.87 -26.57 7.01
CA ASP A 719 3.81 -27.67 7.12
C ASP A 719 4.98 -27.51 6.14
N MET A 720 6.19 -27.87 6.57
CA MET A 720 7.39 -27.86 5.71
C MET A 720 7.56 -29.19 4.99
N ILE A 721 6.94 -29.32 3.81
CA ILE A 721 7.09 -30.52 2.97
C ILE A 721 8.55 -30.68 2.53
N THR A 722 9.25 -31.60 3.21
CA THR A 722 10.62 -32.00 2.89
C THR A 722 10.64 -33.28 2.05
N PRO A 723 11.70 -33.52 1.25
CA PRO A 723 11.91 -34.80 0.57
C PRO A 723 12.07 -36.03 1.47
N ARG A 724 12.01 -35.90 2.81
CA ARG A 724 11.97 -37.03 3.75
C ARG A 724 10.55 -37.27 4.28
N HIS A 725 9.82 -36.21 4.62
CA HIS A 725 8.37 -36.24 4.92
C HIS A 725 7.62 -37.00 3.83
N GLU A 726 7.75 -36.51 2.59
CA GLU A 726 7.18 -37.09 1.35
C GLU A 726 7.49 -38.58 1.14
N ARG A 727 8.61 -39.08 1.68
CA ARG A 727 9.00 -40.48 1.54
C ARG A 727 8.56 -41.36 2.69
N ALA A 728 8.17 -40.78 3.83
CA ALA A 728 7.58 -41.53 4.92
C ALA A 728 6.18 -42.01 4.52
N HIS A 729 5.19 -41.11 4.33
CA HIS A 729 3.85 -41.54 3.93
C HIS A 729 3.84 -42.30 2.59
N ARG A 730 4.46 -41.79 1.51
CA ARG A 730 4.42 -42.43 0.16
C ARG A 730 5.19 -43.76 0.03
N HIS A 731 5.99 -44.17 1.02
CA HIS A 731 6.55 -45.53 1.04
C HIS A 731 5.81 -46.47 1.99
N LEU A 732 5.11 -45.96 2.99
CA LEU A 732 4.21 -46.72 3.85
C LEU A 732 2.92 -47.06 3.10
N ASP A 733 2.32 -46.06 2.45
CA ASP A 733 1.20 -46.19 1.52
C ASP A 733 1.45 -47.25 0.44
N ARG A 734 2.62 -47.22 -0.21
CA ARG A 734 2.98 -48.23 -1.22
C ARG A 734 3.05 -49.67 -0.69
N ILE A 735 3.37 -49.85 0.59
CA ILE A 735 3.38 -51.19 1.21
C ILE A 735 1.94 -51.62 1.49
N ILE A 736 1.10 -50.72 2.02
CA ILE A 736 -0.34 -50.95 2.23
C ILE A 736 -1.03 -51.31 0.91
N GLN A 737 -0.84 -50.52 -0.16
CA GLN A 737 -1.32 -50.82 -1.50
C GLN A 737 -0.82 -52.16 -2.05
N TRP A 738 0.42 -52.57 -1.76
CA TRP A 738 0.94 -53.85 -2.24
C TRP A 738 0.22 -55.05 -1.60
N HIS A 739 -0.02 -55.01 -0.28
CA HIS A 739 -0.82 -56.03 0.42
C HIS A 739 -2.27 -56.05 -0.09
N ILE A 740 -2.88 -54.88 -0.29
CA ILE A 740 -4.23 -54.75 -0.89
C ILE A 740 -4.30 -55.46 -2.25
N ASN A 741 -3.34 -55.19 -3.14
CA ASN A 741 -3.28 -55.83 -4.46
C ASN A 741 -3.07 -57.36 -4.40
N GLU A 742 -2.40 -57.88 -3.37
CA GLU A 742 -2.16 -59.32 -3.23
C GLU A 742 -3.42 -60.11 -2.81
N PHE A 743 -4.31 -59.53 -2.00
CA PHE A 743 -5.61 -60.13 -1.67
C PHE A 743 -6.71 -59.80 -2.68
N ALA A 744 -6.76 -58.58 -3.24
CA ALA A 744 -7.65 -58.21 -4.34
C ALA A 744 -7.32 -58.96 -5.65
N ASN A 745 -6.10 -59.51 -5.76
CA ASN A 745 -5.69 -60.47 -6.79
C ASN A 745 -5.85 -59.92 -8.24
N GLY A 746 -5.72 -58.60 -8.41
CA GLY A 746 -5.83 -57.90 -9.70
C GLY A 746 -7.26 -57.57 -10.14
N ILE A 747 -8.24 -57.67 -9.26
CA ILE A 747 -9.61 -57.15 -9.43
C ILE A 747 -9.72 -55.81 -8.70
N ASP A 748 -10.77 -55.04 -8.98
CA ASP A 748 -11.22 -53.88 -8.18
C ASP A 748 -11.11 -54.19 -6.66
N ASP A 749 -10.37 -53.34 -5.95
CA ASP A 749 -10.05 -53.53 -4.52
C ASP A 749 -11.11 -52.91 -3.59
N GLY A 750 -12.11 -52.22 -4.14
CA GLY A 750 -13.22 -51.61 -3.40
C GLY A 750 -12.82 -50.40 -2.54
N LEU A 751 -11.65 -49.80 -2.77
CA LEU A 751 -11.16 -48.64 -2.01
C LEU A 751 -11.05 -47.36 -2.87
N GLU A 752 -11.56 -46.27 -2.33
CA GLU A 752 -11.31 -44.92 -2.81
C GLU A 752 -10.06 -44.33 -2.12
N TYR A 753 -9.02 -44.11 -2.92
CA TYR A 753 -7.77 -43.47 -2.51
C TYR A 753 -7.95 -41.95 -2.43
N THR A 754 -8.61 -41.48 -1.36
CA THR A 754 -9.00 -40.06 -1.17
C THR A 754 -7.83 -39.11 -0.90
N GLY A 755 -6.62 -39.62 -0.69
CA GLY A 755 -5.37 -38.85 -0.82
C GLY A 755 -5.19 -37.78 0.26
N GLN A 756 -4.95 -36.54 -0.16
CA GLN A 756 -4.73 -35.36 0.68
C GLN A 756 -5.95 -34.41 0.74
N ALA A 757 -7.15 -34.88 0.38
CA ALA A 757 -8.33 -34.04 0.33
C ALA A 757 -8.69 -33.47 1.72
N SER A 758 -8.97 -32.17 1.79
CA SER A 758 -9.23 -31.44 3.05
C SER A 758 -10.46 -31.98 3.79
N ARG A 759 -10.48 -31.87 5.12
CA ARG A 759 -11.57 -32.35 5.98
C ARG A 759 -11.93 -31.32 7.05
N THR A 760 -13.17 -30.85 7.01
CA THR A 760 -13.67 -29.73 7.82
C THR A 760 -14.56 -30.25 8.96
N SER A 761 -14.21 -29.89 10.19
CA SER A 761 -15.06 -29.95 11.40
C SER A 761 -15.56 -28.54 11.75
N GLU A 762 -16.36 -28.38 12.81
CA GLU A 762 -16.95 -27.06 13.17
C GLU A 762 -15.89 -25.99 13.47
N ASP A 763 -14.79 -26.37 14.15
CA ASP A 763 -13.73 -25.45 14.62
C ASP A 763 -12.39 -25.55 13.84
N ARG A 764 -12.14 -26.63 13.09
CA ARG A 764 -10.86 -26.90 12.41
C ARG A 764 -11.08 -27.60 11.07
N GLU A 765 -10.37 -27.15 10.05
CA GLU A 765 -10.13 -27.90 8.81
C GLU A 765 -8.69 -28.45 8.84
N LYS A 766 -8.47 -29.69 8.42
CA LYS A 766 -7.14 -30.32 8.31
C LYS A 766 -7.01 -31.14 7.02
N ARG A 767 -5.77 -31.31 6.53
CA ARG A 767 -5.41 -32.27 5.47
C ARG A 767 -4.69 -33.50 6.04
N PRO A 768 -5.00 -34.72 5.57
CA PRO A 768 -4.21 -35.92 5.83
C PRO A 768 -3.05 -36.03 4.82
N ASP A 769 -1.96 -36.73 5.17
CA ASP A 769 -0.89 -37.04 4.20
C ASP A 769 -1.36 -38.06 3.16
N THR A 770 -2.15 -39.05 3.61
CA THR A 770 -2.77 -40.09 2.77
C THR A 770 -3.98 -40.65 3.50
N SER A 771 -5.07 -40.90 2.78
CA SER A 771 -6.32 -41.41 3.35
C SER A 771 -7.00 -42.42 2.41
N TYR A 772 -7.73 -43.36 3.02
CA TYR A 772 -8.43 -44.47 2.37
C TYR A 772 -9.88 -44.54 2.85
N GLN A 773 -10.78 -44.99 1.98
CA GLN A 773 -12.22 -45.09 2.25
C GLN A 773 -12.81 -46.23 1.42
N PRO A 774 -13.78 -47.03 1.91
CA PRO A 774 -14.47 -48.00 1.06
C PRO A 774 -15.39 -47.31 0.05
N ALA A 775 -15.43 -47.82 -1.18
CA ALA A 775 -16.38 -47.35 -2.19
C ALA A 775 -17.85 -47.66 -1.80
N ASP A 776 -18.09 -48.86 -1.25
CA ASP A 776 -19.37 -49.25 -0.66
C ASP A 776 -19.44 -48.84 0.82
N LEU A 777 -19.94 -47.64 1.11
CA LEU A 777 -20.09 -47.14 2.49
C LEU A 777 -21.27 -47.80 3.24
N PRO A 778 -21.12 -48.13 4.53
CA PRO A 778 -22.23 -48.61 5.37
C PRO A 778 -23.42 -47.65 5.40
N ALA A 779 -24.64 -48.19 5.26
CA ALA A 779 -25.85 -47.38 5.20
C ALA A 779 -26.00 -46.45 6.43
N ARG A 780 -26.16 -45.14 6.16
CA ARG A 780 -26.18 -43.99 7.10
C ARG A 780 -24.82 -43.41 7.52
N ARG A 781 -23.69 -43.95 7.08
CA ARG A 781 -22.39 -43.26 7.16
C ARG A 781 -22.32 -42.15 6.10
N SER A 782 -21.58 -41.08 6.37
CA SER A 782 -21.21 -40.08 5.35
C SER A 782 -19.84 -40.39 4.74
N ASP A 783 -19.73 -40.07 3.46
CA ASP A 783 -18.53 -39.91 2.65
C ASP A 783 -17.55 -38.82 3.14
N GLN A 784 -17.97 -37.96 4.08
CA GLN A 784 -17.13 -36.89 4.64
C GLN A 784 -15.85 -37.41 5.29
N TRP A 785 -15.83 -38.57 5.94
CA TRP A 785 -14.68 -39.03 6.73
C TRP A 785 -14.11 -40.37 6.23
N PRO A 786 -12.78 -40.48 6.01
CA PRO A 786 -12.13 -41.73 5.61
C PRO A 786 -12.22 -42.81 6.70
N SER A 787 -11.91 -44.06 6.35
CA SER A 787 -11.81 -45.16 7.32
C SER A 787 -10.42 -45.22 7.98
N LEU A 788 -9.36 -44.99 7.18
CA LEU A 788 -7.97 -45.03 7.60
C LEU A 788 -7.22 -43.76 7.14
N VAL A 789 -6.39 -43.20 8.02
CA VAL A 789 -5.53 -42.03 7.75
C VAL A 789 -4.06 -42.33 8.06
N ILE A 790 -3.14 -41.74 7.30
CA ILE A 790 -1.70 -41.69 7.57
C ILE A 790 -1.26 -40.24 7.82
N GLU A 791 -0.39 -40.04 8.82
CA GLU A 791 0.28 -38.78 9.18
C GLU A 791 1.79 -39.05 9.39
N ALA A 792 2.71 -38.28 8.81
CA ALA A 792 4.11 -38.71 8.63
C ALA A 792 5.18 -37.65 8.91
N GLY A 793 5.09 -37.01 10.08
CA GLY A 793 5.98 -35.95 10.54
C GLY A 793 7.49 -36.26 10.48
N TRP A 794 8.25 -35.41 9.77
CA TRP A 794 9.71 -35.35 9.80
C TRP A 794 10.17 -34.29 10.81
N SER A 795 10.92 -34.70 11.84
CA SER A 795 11.32 -33.84 12.99
C SER A 795 10.20 -33.47 13.97
N GLU A 796 8.99 -33.94 13.75
CA GLU A 796 7.87 -33.70 14.66
C GLU A 796 8.03 -34.48 15.98
N THR A 797 7.38 -33.99 17.03
CA THR A 797 7.34 -34.72 18.31
C THR A 797 6.25 -35.79 18.26
N ARG A 798 6.45 -36.91 18.97
CA ARG A 798 5.40 -37.93 19.12
C ARG A 798 4.08 -37.37 19.67
N VAL A 799 4.16 -36.35 20.53
CA VAL A 799 3.00 -35.65 21.13
C VAL A 799 2.23 -34.81 20.11
N GLN A 800 2.88 -34.39 19.02
CA GLN A 800 2.21 -33.75 17.87
C GLN A 800 1.31 -34.76 17.17
N LEU A 801 1.92 -35.83 16.65
CA LEU A 801 1.23 -36.86 15.89
C LEU A 801 0.16 -37.60 16.72
N GLU A 802 0.40 -37.82 18.01
CA GLU A 802 -0.61 -38.35 18.96
C GLU A 802 -1.84 -37.42 19.10
N ARG A 803 -1.67 -36.10 18.99
CA ARG A 803 -2.78 -35.13 19.04
C ARG A 803 -3.57 -35.13 17.73
N ASP A 804 -2.90 -35.18 16.59
CA ASP A 804 -3.55 -35.20 15.29
C ASP A 804 -4.26 -36.54 15.02
N ALA A 805 -3.69 -37.67 15.44
CA ALA A 805 -4.36 -38.96 15.46
C ALA A 805 -5.62 -38.98 16.35
N ARG A 806 -5.58 -38.34 17.53
CA ARG A 806 -6.79 -38.16 18.35
C ARG A 806 -7.82 -37.27 17.64
N TRP A 807 -7.40 -36.14 17.08
CA TRP A 807 -8.31 -35.22 16.41
C TRP A 807 -9.07 -35.89 15.27
N TRP A 808 -8.41 -36.69 14.42
CA TRP A 808 -9.07 -37.43 13.34
C TRP A 808 -10.18 -38.36 13.85
N ILE A 809 -9.96 -39.06 14.95
CA ILE A 809 -10.88 -40.05 15.50
C ILE A 809 -12.01 -39.37 16.30
N ASP A 810 -11.70 -38.36 17.12
CA ASP A 810 -12.68 -37.61 17.92
C ASP A 810 -13.57 -36.69 17.04
N ALA A 811 -12.97 -35.93 16.10
CA ALA A 811 -13.70 -34.95 15.27
C ALA A 811 -14.59 -35.61 14.20
N SER A 812 -14.29 -36.85 13.81
CA SER A 812 -15.16 -37.69 12.98
C SER A 812 -16.21 -38.46 13.79
N ASN A 813 -16.28 -38.25 15.11
CA ASN A 813 -17.15 -39.01 16.03
C ASN A 813 -16.98 -40.55 15.88
N GLY A 814 -15.74 -40.98 15.61
CA GLY A 814 -15.40 -42.38 15.37
C GLY A 814 -15.74 -42.93 13.99
N ASP A 815 -16.00 -42.10 12.98
CA ASP A 815 -16.03 -42.59 11.59
C ASP A 815 -14.63 -42.90 11.05
N VAL A 816 -13.60 -42.11 11.38
CA VAL A 816 -12.20 -42.57 11.21
C VAL A 816 -11.96 -43.70 12.23
N LYS A 817 -11.61 -44.88 11.74
CA LYS A 817 -11.37 -46.06 12.58
C LYS A 817 -9.92 -46.14 13.01
N GLY A 818 -9.01 -46.06 12.04
CA GLY A 818 -7.56 -46.12 12.27
C GLY A 818 -6.83 -44.85 11.86
N VAL A 819 -5.79 -44.50 12.63
CA VAL A 819 -4.77 -43.54 12.20
C VAL A 819 -3.38 -44.16 12.41
N ILE A 820 -2.58 -44.14 11.34
CA ILE A 820 -1.17 -44.54 11.35
C ILE A 820 -0.30 -43.30 11.43
N THR A 821 0.50 -43.15 12.49
CA THR A 821 1.43 -42.03 12.62
C THR A 821 2.88 -42.49 12.46
N ALA A 822 3.63 -41.87 11.56
CA ALA A 822 5.01 -42.23 11.21
C ALA A 822 6.01 -41.12 11.59
N ALA A 823 6.42 -41.10 12.86
CA ALA A 823 7.37 -40.12 13.38
C ALA A 823 8.80 -40.44 12.93
N VAL A 824 9.36 -39.64 12.03
CA VAL A 824 10.76 -39.79 11.58
C VAL A 824 11.66 -38.84 12.35
N GLN A 825 12.60 -39.41 13.12
CA GLN A 825 13.49 -38.62 13.97
C GLN A 825 14.60 -37.94 13.16
N ARG A 826 15.05 -36.78 13.68
CA ARG A 826 16.07 -35.94 13.04
C ARG A 826 17.36 -35.98 13.85
N GLY A 827 18.46 -36.34 13.19
CA GLY A 827 19.79 -36.55 13.79
C GLY A 827 20.07 -38.01 14.20
N SER A 828 19.03 -38.80 14.47
CA SER A 828 19.10 -40.26 14.64
C SER A 828 18.55 -40.98 13.39
N TRP A 829 19.08 -42.16 13.09
CA TRP A 829 18.50 -43.05 12.08
C TRP A 829 17.40 -43.87 12.77
N SER A 830 16.24 -43.25 12.98
CA SER A 830 15.14 -43.82 13.77
C SER A 830 13.78 -43.39 13.23
N ILE A 831 12.86 -44.35 13.09
CA ILE A 831 11.46 -44.15 12.72
C ILE A 831 10.59 -44.87 13.74
N ILE A 832 9.54 -44.22 14.22
CA ILE A 832 8.51 -44.81 15.06
C ILE A 832 7.20 -44.83 14.26
N LEU A 833 6.63 -46.03 14.08
CA LEU A 833 5.28 -46.22 13.54
C LEU A 833 4.33 -46.56 14.67
N GLU A 834 3.18 -45.89 14.71
CA GLU A 834 2.15 -46.11 15.72
C GLU A 834 0.77 -46.25 15.07
N TYR A 835 -0.07 -47.14 15.61
CA TYR A 835 -1.46 -47.33 15.20
C TYR A 835 -2.41 -46.93 16.34
N TRP A 836 -3.31 -46.00 16.03
CA TRP A 836 -4.31 -45.46 16.95
C TRP A 836 -5.70 -45.81 16.45
N HIS A 837 -6.53 -46.39 17.32
CA HIS A 837 -7.96 -46.65 17.04
C HIS A 837 -8.80 -46.65 18.32
N PHE A 838 -10.13 -46.73 18.17
CA PHE A 838 -11.06 -46.86 19.29
C PHE A 838 -11.03 -48.28 19.88
N VAL A 839 -10.64 -48.39 21.14
CA VAL A 839 -10.68 -49.65 21.90
C VAL A 839 -11.83 -49.61 22.92
N PRO A 840 -12.71 -50.63 22.96
CA PRO A 840 -13.71 -50.76 24.02
C PRO A 840 -13.08 -50.75 25.42
N SER A 841 -13.52 -49.84 26.27
CA SER A 841 -13.03 -49.65 27.64
C SER A 841 -14.19 -49.42 28.61
N PRO A 842 -15.12 -50.39 28.73
CA PRO A 842 -16.37 -50.23 29.48
C PRO A 842 -16.12 -49.88 30.94
N LEU A 843 -16.80 -48.84 31.42
CA LEU A 843 -16.81 -48.44 32.82
C LEU A 843 -18.11 -48.90 33.48
N ARG A 844 -18.10 -49.06 34.81
CA ARG A 844 -19.31 -49.39 35.59
C ARG A 844 -20.46 -48.40 35.44
N SER A 845 -20.17 -47.16 35.02
CA SER A 845 -21.14 -46.10 34.74
C SER A 845 -21.52 -45.97 33.27
N ASP A 846 -20.76 -46.58 32.36
CA ASP A 846 -20.93 -46.51 30.91
C ASP A 846 -20.35 -47.77 30.25
N PRO A 847 -21.20 -48.78 29.97
CA PRO A 847 -20.78 -50.01 29.28
C PRO A 847 -20.43 -49.80 27.80
N GLY A 848 -20.84 -48.69 27.19
CA GLY A 848 -20.58 -48.38 25.79
C GLY A 848 -19.24 -47.67 25.55
N LYS A 849 -18.58 -47.21 26.62
CA LYS A 849 -17.40 -46.34 26.51
C LYS A 849 -16.27 -46.96 25.68
N GLN A 850 -15.98 -46.32 24.56
CA GLN A 850 -14.74 -46.51 23.80
C GLN A 850 -13.72 -45.44 24.22
N VAL A 851 -12.43 -45.74 24.03
CA VAL A 851 -11.33 -44.78 24.24
C VAL A 851 -10.28 -44.95 23.15
N ILE A 852 -9.73 -43.85 22.66
CA ILE A 852 -8.62 -43.89 21.69
C ILE A 852 -7.39 -44.44 22.39
N LYS A 853 -6.80 -45.49 21.81
CA LYS A 853 -5.55 -46.10 22.30
C LYS A 853 -4.59 -46.40 21.16
N LEU A 854 -3.33 -46.23 21.49
CA LEU A 854 -2.20 -46.87 20.83
C LEU A 854 -2.29 -48.38 21.02
N THR A 855 -2.35 -49.15 19.94
CA THR A 855 -2.38 -50.63 19.99
C THR A 855 -1.21 -51.31 19.29
N HIS A 856 -0.64 -50.71 18.25
CA HIS A 856 0.66 -51.09 17.70
C HIS A 856 1.66 -49.92 17.81
N HIS A 857 2.88 -50.23 18.25
CA HIS A 857 4.01 -49.29 18.31
C HIS A 857 5.28 -50.02 17.90
N THR A 858 5.82 -49.69 16.74
CA THR A 858 6.99 -50.29 16.12
C THR A 858 8.10 -49.26 16.03
N THR A 859 9.32 -49.61 16.45
CA THR A 859 10.50 -48.73 16.33
C THR A 859 11.52 -49.38 15.41
N ILE A 860 11.90 -48.67 14.35
CA ILE A 860 12.89 -49.10 13.37
C ILE A 860 14.10 -48.18 13.51
N SER A 861 15.28 -48.73 13.79
CA SER A 861 16.48 -47.92 14.01
C SER A 861 17.75 -48.52 13.42
N GLN A 862 18.79 -47.68 13.26
CA GLN A 862 20.11 -48.08 12.77
C GLN A 862 21.18 -47.31 13.57
N ALA A 863 22.18 -48.01 14.13
CA ALA A 863 23.14 -47.39 15.04
C ALA A 863 24.19 -46.52 14.31
N ASN A 864 24.58 -46.91 13.11
CA ASN A 864 25.45 -46.17 12.18
C ASN A 864 25.29 -46.75 10.76
N ARG A 865 25.86 -46.07 9.76
CA ARG A 865 25.76 -46.38 8.33
C ARG A 865 25.98 -47.86 7.96
N ASP A 866 26.89 -48.53 8.67
CA ASP A 866 27.37 -49.87 8.34
C ASP A 866 26.78 -50.95 9.29
N SER A 867 25.98 -50.55 10.27
CA SER A 867 25.19 -51.45 11.11
C SER A 867 23.94 -51.93 10.38
N PRO A 868 23.43 -53.14 10.66
CA PRO A 868 22.11 -53.55 10.17
C PRO A 868 21.01 -52.62 10.71
N ILE A 869 19.97 -52.40 9.92
CA ILE A 869 18.71 -51.82 10.39
C ILE A 869 18.04 -52.85 11.30
N GLN A 870 17.38 -52.39 12.37
CA GLN A 870 16.66 -53.25 13.31
C GLN A 870 15.25 -52.73 13.54
N ALA A 871 14.24 -53.51 13.12
CA ALA A 871 12.86 -53.29 13.55
C ALA A 871 12.56 -53.99 14.89
N SER A 872 11.82 -53.33 15.77
CA SER A 872 11.41 -53.81 17.10
C SER A 872 9.91 -53.63 17.30
N ASN A 873 9.27 -54.56 18.02
CA ASN A 873 7.82 -54.76 18.07
C ASN A 873 7.24 -54.93 16.65
N VAL A 874 7.44 -56.11 16.07
CA VAL A 874 7.02 -56.47 14.71
C VAL A 874 6.28 -57.82 14.73
N PRO A 875 5.36 -58.09 13.78
CA PRO A 875 4.94 -57.24 12.66
C PRO A 875 4.13 -56.00 13.09
N PHE A 876 3.99 -55.03 12.18
CA PHE A 876 3.03 -53.92 12.32
C PHE A 876 1.73 -54.32 11.62
N ILE A 877 0.60 -54.31 12.34
CA ILE A 877 -0.67 -54.86 11.84
C ILE A 877 -1.70 -53.73 11.71
N ILE A 878 -2.36 -53.67 10.55
CA ILE A 878 -3.50 -52.78 10.27
C ILE A 878 -4.74 -53.68 10.10
N PRO A 879 -5.75 -53.60 11.00
CA PRO A 879 -6.94 -54.44 10.92
C PRO A 879 -7.74 -54.22 9.63
N PHE A 880 -8.19 -55.32 9.02
CA PHE A 880 -9.01 -55.27 7.80
C PHE A 880 -10.34 -54.54 8.03
N GLU A 881 -10.98 -54.79 9.17
CA GLU A 881 -12.29 -54.21 9.51
C GLU A 881 -12.22 -52.68 9.72
N ASP A 882 -11.10 -52.17 10.25
CA ASP A 882 -10.88 -50.72 10.40
C ASP A 882 -10.69 -50.02 9.04
N LEU A 883 -10.09 -50.70 8.04
CA LEU A 883 -9.92 -50.18 6.69
C LEU A 883 -11.19 -50.31 5.83
N TYR A 884 -11.83 -51.47 5.84
CA TYR A 884 -12.95 -51.81 4.94
C TYR A 884 -14.34 -51.58 5.53
N LEU A 885 -14.45 -51.24 6.81
CA LEU A 885 -15.73 -51.06 7.54
C LEU A 885 -16.65 -52.29 7.53
N ARG A 886 -16.08 -53.48 7.25
CA ARG A 886 -16.75 -54.79 7.23
C ARG A 886 -15.77 -55.89 7.62
N GLY A 887 -16.29 -57.00 8.11
CA GLY A 887 -15.50 -58.22 8.31
C GLY A 887 -14.93 -58.79 6.98
N ALA A 888 -13.79 -59.45 7.09
CA ALA A 888 -13.16 -60.17 5.99
C ALA A 888 -13.98 -61.41 5.56
N ASN A 889 -14.10 -61.63 4.25
CA ASN A 889 -14.82 -62.75 3.66
C ASN A 889 -13.94 -64.01 3.66
N THR A 890 -14.33 -65.00 4.46
CA THR A 890 -13.63 -66.29 4.63
C THR A 890 -13.49 -67.16 3.37
N ASN A 891 -14.11 -66.75 2.24
CA ASN A 891 -13.97 -67.41 0.94
C ASN A 891 -12.99 -66.70 -0.02
N THR A 892 -12.38 -65.60 0.43
CA THR A 892 -11.40 -64.80 -0.32
C THR A 892 -10.05 -64.81 0.39
N LYS A 893 -9.09 -64.01 -0.10
CA LYS A 893 -7.79 -63.79 0.57
C LYS A 893 -7.81 -62.66 1.62
N GLU A 894 -8.96 -62.04 1.87
CA GLU A 894 -9.07 -60.89 2.78
C GLU A 894 -8.57 -61.24 4.20
N CYS A 895 -7.63 -60.44 4.69
CA CYS A 895 -7.03 -60.55 6.02
C CYS A 895 -6.49 -59.19 6.48
N ASP A 896 -6.12 -59.09 7.75
CA ASP A 896 -5.40 -57.93 8.27
C ASP A 896 -4.07 -57.74 7.51
N ILE A 897 -3.67 -56.49 7.26
CA ILE A 897 -2.40 -56.18 6.60
C ILE A 897 -1.28 -56.33 7.64
N VAL A 898 -0.39 -57.30 7.42
CA VAL A 898 0.68 -57.68 8.35
C VAL A 898 2.03 -57.30 7.74
N ILE A 899 2.53 -56.11 8.08
CA ILE A 899 3.82 -55.62 7.55
C ILE A 899 4.97 -56.31 8.32
N SER A 900 5.78 -57.07 7.57
CA SER A 900 6.89 -57.88 8.09
C SER A 900 8.10 -57.05 8.53
N ARG A 901 9.04 -57.70 9.23
CA ARG A 901 10.33 -57.11 9.60
C ARG A 901 11.08 -56.60 8.37
N GLU A 902 11.13 -57.43 7.34
CA GLU A 902 11.92 -57.24 6.13
C GLU A 902 11.38 -56.05 5.31
N GLU A 903 10.05 -55.87 5.29
CA GLU A 903 9.38 -54.72 4.68
C GLU A 903 9.61 -53.42 5.47
N LEU A 904 9.61 -53.48 6.80
CA LEU A 904 9.88 -52.32 7.66
C LEU A 904 11.35 -51.86 7.55
N GLU A 905 12.29 -52.80 7.44
CA GLU A 905 13.70 -52.51 7.21
C GLU A 905 13.94 -51.95 5.79
N LEU A 906 13.22 -52.48 4.78
CA LEU A 906 13.18 -51.92 3.41
C LEU A 906 12.54 -50.52 3.34
N TYR A 907 11.47 -50.29 4.10
CA TYR A 907 10.81 -48.99 4.26
C TYR A 907 11.78 -47.95 4.82
N ALA A 908 12.42 -48.24 5.96
CA ALA A 908 13.39 -47.34 6.58
C ALA A 908 14.57 -47.02 5.66
N MET A 909 15.12 -48.02 4.95
CA MET A 909 16.16 -47.80 3.95
C MET A 909 15.72 -46.84 2.83
N ARG A 910 14.46 -46.89 2.40
CA ARG A 910 13.90 -45.99 1.37
C ARG A 910 13.66 -44.57 1.91
N VAL A 911 13.20 -44.42 3.15
CA VAL A 911 13.03 -43.12 3.83
C VAL A 911 14.37 -42.43 4.07
N TRP A 912 15.39 -43.15 4.56
CA TRP A 912 16.71 -42.57 4.87
C TRP A 912 17.60 -42.35 3.65
N LYS A 913 17.29 -42.94 2.48
CA LYS A 913 18.05 -42.77 1.22
C LYS A 913 18.37 -41.30 0.93
N GLY A 914 19.58 -41.00 0.48
CA GLY A 914 20.03 -39.62 0.25
C GLY A 914 20.40 -38.83 1.52
N SER A 915 20.54 -39.50 2.66
CA SER A 915 21.18 -38.96 3.87
C SER A 915 22.66 -39.36 3.93
N TYR A 916 23.36 -39.26 2.79
CA TYR A 916 24.69 -39.80 2.53
C TYR A 916 25.68 -38.75 2.05
#